data_AF-A0A970VZU9-F1
#
_entry.id   AF-A0A970VZU9-F1
#
_cell.length_a   1.000
_cell.length_b   1.000
_cell.length_c   1.000
_cell.angle_alpha   90.00
_cell.angle_beta   90.00
_cell.angle_gamma   90.00
#
_symmetry.space_group_name_H-M   'P 1'
#
loop_
_entity.id
_entity.type
_entity.pdbx_description
1 polymer ?
#
loop_
_entity_poly.entity_id
_entity_poly.type
_entity_poly.pdbx_seq_one_letter_code
_entity_poly.pdbx_strand_id
1 'polypeptide(L)'
;MRLEDYPKPRNDNGRGIHWVPYTWGQVADENKRVTDDLVQELVEMNMRWVLILNGDGQEWRANEYLVRKLVGPDLSRPNIMPIIRIGTHFDADALAKRARGEQVGLDLNRVREIVAFYRALGVPYFQLYNEPNHIDEWPDHVVPMNAPEICMALWADAALATIDAGGLPGFPPPAPGASWPGGDDLVMMAVMLDKLDARLTVAQRAKLYDKMWVGIHNYFLWRPVLSLPADSHGFKKFVWYEGIIAEKLGRQLPILTGEGGLRMGPPPYGDNANEAQVADSSKEACRYMARAPKYYFCNCFWLMGSAIGGGSMEWENASWFRKDRPRQEAVTALKRLGEFQRNPEPPEEWFFYRNGYPMHRCHLVQGAMLRKFQALGGVSYCGYPTSGEAQEGTLVVQGFEKLTLERWPNGEVKVRGQGPREITIRIPSVAALLTAQGLAAKDVERALAEVTTLYGPPEALVAGEYQVQLPGPSSWRNQDVINAFWIASGRTSFEMLSRAGLDVATLAADRPGAYAGAAIADLPGLTQEERELVLAALPPLTRRLVTFRIPGLHALLEAQGLESEAMTRALRLMAAKYGPAELMVPGAYSVSIPPEPEMPSSAAYTNQEIINAFYTAGGKTWTLLNKAGLNLLALASDRAAPYAGPAVDEMATLTDEERAWVKAALPLKLATPATMRGMMAPLPLTIKWEPAAPENYVKGRAGHPIDLLVIHATGAGWRGTLERARQVIGGASPHYVIDRDGTIYQLVRDQDAARHVLLLQPAAAREALIQPNARSLGVALVNWGQAANEAGEMRWDPYTAEQYASLRELVSYLCKTYRVPRRYPPLGPAAYAPAEQLVYFRGIIGASALDRAPSSPGPQFDWERIG
;
A
#
# COMPACT_ATOMS: atom_id res chain seq x y z
N MET A 1 9.00 -27.64 -7.27
CA MET A 1 10.38 -27.54 -7.81
C MET A 1 10.94 -26.15 -7.58
N ARG A 2 12.26 -25.99 -7.44
CA ARG A 2 12.91 -24.65 -7.43
C ARG A 2 13.21 -24.20 -8.86
N LEU A 3 13.45 -22.91 -9.09
CA LEU A 3 13.71 -22.36 -10.43
C LEU A 3 14.92 -23.01 -11.12
N GLU A 4 15.95 -23.36 -10.36
CA GLU A 4 17.15 -24.05 -10.85
C GLU A 4 16.86 -25.47 -11.35
N ASP A 5 15.84 -26.14 -10.82
CA ASP A 5 15.52 -27.53 -11.14
C ASP A 5 14.73 -27.67 -12.47
N TYR A 6 14.21 -26.56 -13.02
CA TYR A 6 13.53 -26.56 -14.32
C TYR A 6 14.53 -26.78 -15.47
N PRO A 7 14.27 -27.70 -16.42
CA PRO A 7 15.17 -28.00 -17.53
C PRO A 7 15.50 -26.77 -18.39
N LYS A 8 16.75 -26.60 -18.78
CA LYS A 8 17.22 -25.48 -19.63
C LYS A 8 18.03 -26.03 -20.79
N PRO A 9 18.06 -25.35 -21.95
CA PRO A 9 18.88 -25.75 -23.07
C PRO A 9 20.37 -25.68 -22.73
N ARG A 10 21.19 -26.36 -23.54
CA ARG A 10 22.64 -26.23 -23.48
C ARG A 10 23.04 -24.77 -23.80
N ASN A 11 23.95 -24.22 -23.00
CA ASN A 11 24.43 -22.84 -23.15
C ASN A 11 23.28 -21.82 -23.21
N ASP A 12 22.29 -21.98 -22.31
CA ASP A 12 21.12 -21.11 -22.24
C ASP A 12 21.50 -19.63 -22.16
N ASN A 13 20.98 -18.86 -23.12
CA ASN A 13 21.16 -17.41 -23.24
C ASN A 13 19.83 -16.65 -23.20
N GLY A 14 18.70 -17.35 -22.99
CA GLY A 14 17.35 -16.79 -22.96
C GLY A 14 16.84 -16.25 -24.30
N ARG A 15 17.59 -16.39 -25.41
CA ARG A 15 17.13 -15.99 -26.74
C ARG A 15 16.20 -17.04 -27.30
N GLY A 16 15.01 -16.64 -27.71
CA GLY A 16 14.11 -17.53 -28.41
C GLY A 16 13.39 -16.88 -29.57
N ILE A 17 12.66 -17.70 -30.31
CA ILE A 17 11.81 -17.24 -31.39
C ILE A 17 10.57 -18.14 -31.52
N HIS A 18 9.45 -17.56 -31.90
CA HIS A 18 8.29 -18.32 -32.32
C HIS A 18 8.56 -18.89 -33.72
N TRP A 19 8.31 -20.18 -33.95
CA TRP A 19 8.64 -20.86 -35.20
C TRP A 19 7.72 -20.41 -36.36
N VAL A 20 6.58 -21.07 -36.53
CA VAL A 20 5.58 -20.79 -37.57
C VAL A 20 4.22 -20.84 -36.88
N PRO A 21 3.29 -19.90 -37.14
CA PRO A 21 2.04 -19.79 -36.42
C PRO A 21 0.96 -20.75 -36.95
N TYR A 22 1.39 -21.90 -37.46
CA TYR A 22 0.54 -22.95 -38.02
C TYR A 22 1.15 -24.30 -37.71
N THR A 23 0.30 -25.33 -37.56
CA THR A 23 0.77 -26.70 -37.45
C THR A 23 1.33 -27.14 -38.80
N TRP A 24 2.64 -26.98 -38.94
CA TRP A 24 3.33 -27.24 -40.19
C TRP A 24 3.73 -28.71 -40.28
N GLY A 25 3.13 -29.44 -41.21
CA GLY A 25 3.49 -30.82 -41.51
C GLY A 25 4.86 -30.93 -42.18
N GLN A 26 5.88 -31.42 -41.47
CA GLN A 26 7.21 -31.71 -42.05
C GLN A 26 7.28 -33.09 -42.73
N VAL A 27 6.15 -33.52 -43.29
CA VAL A 27 5.98 -34.85 -43.89
C VAL A 27 6.67 -34.92 -45.26
N ALA A 28 6.53 -33.87 -46.08
CA ALA A 28 7.17 -33.76 -47.39
C ALA A 28 8.64 -33.34 -47.28
N ASP A 29 9.50 -33.84 -48.18
CA ASP A 29 10.94 -33.54 -48.17
C ASP A 29 11.26 -32.06 -48.43
N GLU A 30 10.40 -31.36 -49.18
CA GLU A 30 10.49 -29.91 -49.35
C GLU A 30 10.38 -29.17 -48.00
N ASN A 31 9.39 -29.54 -47.18
CA ASN A 31 9.19 -28.93 -45.85
C ASN A 31 10.35 -29.25 -44.89
N LYS A 32 10.94 -30.45 -45.00
CA LYS A 32 12.14 -30.80 -44.23
C LYS A 32 13.35 -29.96 -44.64
N ARG A 33 13.51 -29.67 -45.93
CA ARG A 33 14.59 -28.80 -46.42
C ARG A 33 14.45 -27.37 -45.90
N VAL A 34 13.24 -26.80 -45.95
CA VAL A 34 12.98 -25.48 -45.35
C VAL A 34 13.23 -25.51 -43.84
N THR A 35 12.85 -26.61 -43.17
CA THR A 35 13.14 -26.80 -41.74
C THR A 35 14.64 -26.80 -41.46
N ASP A 36 15.44 -27.53 -42.26
CA ASP A 36 16.89 -27.59 -42.10
C ASP A 36 17.55 -26.22 -42.32
N ASP A 37 17.14 -25.49 -43.37
CA ASP A 37 17.62 -24.13 -43.65
C ASP A 37 17.33 -23.19 -42.46
N LEU A 38 16.10 -23.19 -41.95
CA LEU A 38 15.70 -22.33 -40.83
C LEU A 38 16.34 -22.76 -39.50
N VAL A 39 16.52 -24.05 -39.23
CA VAL A 39 17.24 -24.52 -38.03
C VAL A 39 18.70 -24.06 -38.08
N GLN A 40 19.35 -24.09 -39.24
CA GLN A 40 20.71 -23.56 -39.39
C GLN A 40 20.77 -22.07 -39.06
N GLU A 41 19.77 -21.29 -39.50
CA GLU A 41 19.64 -19.88 -39.16
C GLU A 41 19.47 -19.63 -37.65
N LEU A 42 18.70 -20.48 -36.95
CA LEU A 42 18.59 -20.43 -35.48
C LEU A 42 19.95 -20.63 -34.80
N VAL A 43 20.73 -21.60 -35.27
CA VAL A 43 22.07 -21.90 -34.74
C VAL A 43 22.98 -20.69 -34.92
N GLU A 44 22.98 -20.08 -36.11
CA GLU A 44 23.81 -18.90 -36.42
C GLU A 44 23.40 -17.64 -35.66
N MET A 45 22.10 -17.45 -35.39
CA MET A 45 21.61 -16.38 -34.51
C MET A 45 21.83 -16.66 -33.02
N ASN A 46 22.37 -17.85 -32.70
CA ASN A 46 22.56 -18.33 -31.35
C ASN A 46 21.25 -18.40 -30.55
N MET A 47 20.15 -18.85 -31.17
CA MET A 47 18.87 -19.08 -30.48
C MET A 47 18.95 -20.34 -29.62
N ARG A 48 18.25 -20.32 -28.48
CA ARG A 48 18.23 -21.44 -27.51
C ARG A 48 16.83 -21.88 -27.10
N TRP A 49 15.80 -21.12 -27.46
CA TRP A 49 14.40 -21.45 -27.19
C TRP A 49 13.58 -21.30 -28.47
N VAL A 50 12.62 -22.21 -28.69
CA VAL A 50 11.70 -22.11 -29.83
C VAL A 50 10.30 -22.49 -29.36
N LEU A 51 9.32 -21.61 -29.60
CA LEU A 51 7.91 -21.97 -29.43
C LEU A 51 7.38 -22.55 -30.74
N ILE A 52 6.67 -23.68 -30.64
CA ILE A 52 6.12 -24.44 -31.76
C ILE A 52 4.63 -24.62 -31.54
N LEU A 53 3.81 -24.21 -32.52
CA LEU A 53 2.39 -24.53 -32.53
C LEU A 53 2.18 -26.00 -32.93
N ASN A 54 1.37 -26.71 -32.17
CA ASN A 54 1.05 -28.11 -32.41
C ASN A 54 -0.44 -28.36 -32.31
N GLY A 55 -1.02 -28.91 -33.37
CA GLY A 55 -2.41 -29.34 -33.38
C GLY A 55 -2.66 -30.54 -32.48
N ASP A 56 -3.92 -30.75 -32.12
CA ASP A 56 -4.40 -31.92 -31.40
C ASP A 56 -5.17 -32.90 -32.32
N GLY A 57 -5.33 -32.57 -33.60
CA GLY A 57 -5.98 -33.36 -34.64
C GLY A 57 -5.15 -34.53 -35.17
N GLN A 58 -5.29 -34.90 -36.44
CA GLN A 58 -4.52 -36.02 -37.04
C GLN A 58 -3.03 -35.68 -37.21
N GLU A 59 -2.72 -34.40 -37.28
CA GLU A 59 -1.42 -33.79 -37.51
C GLU A 59 -0.57 -33.64 -36.23
N TRP A 60 -1.00 -34.15 -35.08
CA TRP A 60 -0.35 -33.87 -33.78
C TRP A 60 1.12 -34.29 -33.68
N ARG A 61 1.60 -35.17 -34.58
CA ARG A 61 3.02 -35.59 -34.71
C ARG A 61 3.82 -34.80 -35.75
N ALA A 62 3.23 -33.80 -36.38
CA ALA A 62 3.78 -33.06 -37.53
C ALA A 62 5.17 -32.45 -37.27
N ASN A 63 5.47 -32.09 -36.02
CA ASN A 63 6.71 -31.41 -35.62
C ASN A 63 7.83 -32.35 -35.15
N GLU A 64 7.67 -33.69 -35.27
CA GLU A 64 8.69 -34.64 -34.79
C GLU A 64 10.08 -34.35 -35.38
N TYR A 65 10.17 -34.09 -36.70
CA TYR A 65 11.44 -33.87 -37.39
C TYR A 65 12.18 -32.64 -36.84
N LEU A 66 11.49 -31.51 -36.74
CA LEU A 66 12.00 -30.27 -36.14
C LEU A 66 12.42 -30.48 -34.69
N VAL A 67 11.57 -31.11 -33.86
CA VAL A 67 11.90 -31.33 -32.45
C VAL A 67 13.19 -32.14 -32.30
N ARG A 68 13.38 -33.19 -33.09
CA ARG A 68 14.64 -33.97 -33.08
C ARG A 68 15.86 -33.13 -33.46
N LYS A 69 15.72 -32.22 -34.42
CA LYS A 69 16.79 -31.30 -34.85
C LYS A 69 17.14 -30.28 -33.76
N LEU A 70 16.13 -29.71 -33.11
CA LEU A 70 16.32 -28.74 -32.02
C LEU A 70 16.92 -29.39 -30.78
N VAL A 71 16.43 -30.56 -30.38
CA VAL A 71 16.90 -31.25 -29.18
C VAL A 71 18.30 -31.82 -29.37
N GLY A 72 18.54 -32.48 -30.52
CA GLY A 72 19.80 -33.17 -30.76
C GLY A 72 19.92 -34.48 -29.97
N PRO A 73 21.15 -35.02 -29.82
CA PRO A 73 21.35 -36.37 -29.29
C PRO A 73 21.19 -36.47 -27.76
N ASP A 74 21.40 -35.37 -27.01
CA ASP A 74 21.23 -35.36 -25.55
C ASP A 74 19.84 -34.83 -25.18
N LEU A 75 18.91 -35.76 -24.96
CA LEU A 75 17.53 -35.46 -24.60
C LEU A 75 17.39 -34.76 -23.23
N SER A 76 18.40 -34.86 -22.37
CA SER A 76 18.40 -34.22 -21.04
C SER A 76 18.83 -32.75 -21.11
N ARG A 77 19.57 -32.38 -22.16
CA ARG A 77 20.07 -31.03 -22.40
C ARG A 77 19.95 -30.64 -23.88
N PRO A 78 18.72 -30.31 -24.34
CA PRO A 78 18.46 -29.89 -25.71
C PRO A 78 19.43 -28.80 -26.20
N ASN A 79 19.88 -28.89 -27.46
CA ASN A 79 20.68 -27.81 -28.07
C ASN A 79 19.87 -26.51 -28.16
N ILE A 80 18.60 -26.63 -28.55
CA ILE A 80 17.58 -25.58 -28.56
C ILE A 80 16.35 -26.18 -27.89
N MET A 81 15.83 -25.54 -26.84
CA MET A 81 14.70 -26.01 -26.06
C MET A 81 13.37 -25.73 -26.77
N PRO A 82 12.59 -26.77 -27.12
CA PRO A 82 11.26 -26.56 -27.67
C PRO A 82 10.24 -26.28 -26.57
N ILE A 83 9.27 -25.41 -26.88
CA ILE A 83 8.04 -25.19 -26.11
C ILE A 83 6.88 -25.56 -27.04
N ILE A 84 6.12 -26.60 -26.69
CA ILE A 84 5.00 -27.06 -27.53
C ILE A 84 3.72 -26.36 -27.07
N ARG A 85 3.10 -25.57 -27.95
CA ARG A 85 1.77 -25.01 -27.69
C ARG A 85 0.69 -25.96 -28.22
N ILE A 86 -0.25 -26.30 -27.36
CA ILE A 86 -1.43 -27.12 -27.66
C ILE A 86 -2.65 -26.30 -27.24
N GLY A 87 -3.61 -26.11 -28.15
CA GLY A 87 -4.79 -25.30 -27.86
C GLY A 87 -5.89 -25.47 -28.90
N THR A 88 -7.09 -25.11 -28.48
CA THR A 88 -8.28 -24.97 -29.30
C THR A 88 -9.00 -23.71 -28.83
N HIS A 89 -9.91 -23.17 -29.65
CA HIS A 89 -10.80 -22.09 -29.26
C HIS A 89 -11.58 -22.44 -27.99
N PHE A 90 -11.86 -21.41 -27.18
CA PHE A 90 -12.74 -21.52 -26.02
C PHE A 90 -14.21 -21.60 -26.45
N ASP A 91 -15.07 -21.93 -25.50
CA ASP A 91 -16.51 -22.02 -25.71
C ASP A 91 -17.22 -21.36 -24.52
N ALA A 92 -18.05 -20.36 -24.79
CA ALA A 92 -18.80 -19.63 -23.77
C ALA A 92 -19.73 -20.56 -22.96
N ASP A 93 -20.22 -21.64 -23.58
CA ASP A 93 -21.11 -22.62 -22.96
C ASP A 93 -20.37 -23.80 -22.32
N ALA A 94 -19.03 -23.79 -22.29
CA ALA A 94 -18.23 -24.93 -21.83
C ALA A 94 -18.62 -25.43 -20.43
N LEU A 95 -18.91 -24.53 -19.49
CA LEU A 95 -19.32 -24.92 -18.15
C LEU A 95 -20.70 -25.59 -18.13
N ALA A 96 -21.64 -25.09 -18.94
CA ALA A 96 -22.98 -25.66 -19.05
C ALA A 96 -22.97 -27.02 -19.76
N LYS A 97 -22.20 -27.14 -20.86
CA LYS A 97 -21.96 -28.40 -21.58
C LYS A 97 -21.33 -29.44 -20.67
N ARG A 98 -20.32 -29.05 -19.90
CA ARG A 98 -19.70 -29.92 -18.89
C ARG A 98 -20.68 -30.41 -17.82
N ALA A 99 -21.55 -29.53 -17.33
CA ALA A 99 -22.57 -29.92 -16.35
C ALA A 99 -23.55 -30.98 -16.89
N ARG A 100 -23.72 -31.04 -18.22
CA ARG A 100 -24.50 -32.10 -18.91
C ARG A 100 -23.68 -33.34 -19.28
N GLY A 101 -22.40 -33.39 -18.92
CA GLY A 101 -21.50 -34.50 -19.21
C GLY A 101 -20.92 -34.49 -20.64
N GLU A 102 -21.05 -33.38 -21.37
CA GLU A 102 -20.46 -33.23 -22.70
C GLU A 102 -18.94 -33.01 -22.61
N GLN A 103 -18.19 -33.44 -23.63
CA GLN A 103 -16.77 -33.14 -23.76
C GLN A 103 -16.59 -31.65 -24.06
N VAL A 104 -15.67 -30.99 -23.34
CA VAL A 104 -15.34 -29.57 -23.53
C VAL A 104 -13.83 -29.37 -23.44
N GLY A 105 -13.33 -28.37 -24.17
CA GLY A 105 -11.89 -28.09 -24.24
C GLY A 105 -11.10 -29.21 -24.93
N LEU A 106 -9.81 -29.31 -24.56
CA LEU A 106 -8.89 -30.30 -25.12
C LEU A 106 -9.30 -31.73 -24.70
N ASP A 107 -9.18 -32.68 -25.62
CA ASP A 107 -9.27 -34.11 -25.27
C ASP A 107 -8.08 -34.50 -24.38
N LEU A 108 -8.37 -34.81 -23.12
CA LEU A 108 -7.34 -35.13 -22.12
C LEU A 108 -6.55 -36.41 -22.45
N ASN A 109 -7.13 -37.37 -23.17
CA ASN A 109 -6.39 -38.55 -23.61
C ASN A 109 -5.39 -38.17 -24.71
N ARG A 110 -5.83 -37.36 -25.67
CA ARG A 110 -4.95 -36.82 -26.71
C ARG A 110 -3.84 -35.94 -26.13
N VAL A 111 -4.14 -35.11 -25.12
CA VAL A 111 -3.12 -34.33 -24.40
C VAL A 111 -2.05 -35.25 -23.80
N ARG A 112 -2.43 -36.34 -23.13
CA ARG A 112 -1.47 -37.32 -22.58
C ARG A 112 -0.62 -37.97 -23.67
N GLU A 113 -1.21 -38.34 -24.81
CA GLU A 113 -0.50 -38.91 -25.96
C GLU A 113 0.55 -37.94 -26.51
N ILE A 114 0.15 -36.69 -26.75
CA ILE A 114 1.04 -35.63 -27.27
C ILE A 114 2.19 -35.37 -26.30
N VAL A 115 1.87 -35.19 -25.01
CA VAL A 115 2.86 -34.89 -23.98
C VAL A 115 3.83 -36.06 -23.83
N ALA A 116 3.35 -37.29 -23.67
CA ALA A 116 4.22 -38.46 -23.52
C ALA A 116 5.17 -38.64 -24.73
N PHE A 117 4.65 -38.43 -25.95
CA PHE A 117 5.45 -38.50 -27.17
C PHE A 117 6.56 -37.43 -27.19
N TYR A 118 6.23 -36.15 -27.01
CA TYR A 118 7.24 -35.09 -27.05
C TYR A 118 8.18 -35.12 -25.83
N ARG A 119 7.73 -35.64 -24.67
CA ARG A 119 8.60 -35.96 -23.54
C ARG A 119 9.67 -36.97 -23.90
N ALA A 120 9.30 -38.03 -24.63
CA ALA A 120 10.25 -39.03 -25.12
C ALA A 120 11.26 -38.46 -26.13
N LEU A 121 10.95 -37.31 -26.75
CA LEU A 121 11.86 -36.54 -27.60
C LEU A 121 12.65 -35.47 -26.84
N GLY A 122 12.56 -35.40 -25.51
CA GLY A 122 13.33 -34.46 -24.69
C GLY A 122 12.62 -33.14 -24.37
N VAL A 123 11.39 -32.91 -24.84
CA VAL A 123 10.70 -31.62 -24.68
C VAL A 123 9.91 -31.55 -23.37
N PRO A 124 10.22 -30.67 -22.40
CA PRO A 124 9.52 -30.65 -21.11
C PRO A 124 8.38 -29.62 -21.02
N TYR A 125 8.39 -28.56 -21.83
CA TYR A 125 7.49 -27.42 -21.69
C TYR A 125 6.30 -27.48 -22.67
N PHE A 126 5.10 -27.34 -22.12
CA PHE A 126 3.85 -27.36 -22.88
C PHE A 126 2.99 -26.14 -22.55
N GLN A 127 2.82 -25.21 -23.48
CA GLN A 127 1.87 -24.11 -23.31
C GLN A 127 0.47 -24.63 -23.65
N LEU A 128 -0.47 -24.49 -22.72
CA LEU A 128 -1.85 -24.94 -22.93
C LEU A 128 -2.74 -23.73 -23.15
N TYR A 129 -3.50 -23.74 -24.24
CA TYR A 129 -4.33 -22.62 -24.70
C TYR A 129 -3.52 -21.34 -25.01
N ASN A 130 -4.21 -20.36 -25.58
CA ASN A 130 -3.65 -19.08 -25.98
C ASN A 130 -4.63 -17.95 -25.64
N GLU A 131 -4.09 -16.78 -25.30
CA GLU A 131 -4.75 -15.47 -25.25
C GLU A 131 -6.24 -15.44 -24.84
N PRO A 132 -6.61 -15.89 -23.62
CA PRO A 132 -8.02 -16.00 -23.22
C PRO A 132 -8.82 -14.68 -23.23
N ASN A 133 -8.14 -13.52 -23.25
CA ASN A 133 -8.73 -12.19 -23.41
C ASN A 133 -8.76 -11.66 -24.85
N HIS A 134 -8.30 -12.43 -25.84
CA HIS A 134 -8.35 -12.02 -27.25
C HIS A 134 -9.60 -12.58 -27.92
N ILE A 135 -10.26 -11.76 -28.74
CA ILE A 135 -11.53 -12.11 -29.39
C ILE A 135 -11.41 -13.34 -30.30
N ASP A 136 -10.27 -13.51 -30.96
CA ASP A 136 -10.05 -14.61 -31.93
C ASP A 136 -9.97 -15.98 -31.27
N GLU A 137 -9.82 -16.06 -29.95
CA GLU A 137 -9.85 -17.32 -29.21
C GLU A 137 -11.28 -17.78 -28.89
N TRP A 138 -12.31 -17.02 -29.32
CA TRP A 138 -13.72 -17.29 -29.07
C TRP A 138 -14.52 -17.34 -30.39
N PRO A 139 -15.37 -18.36 -30.61
CA PRO A 139 -16.08 -18.58 -31.88
C PRO A 139 -16.90 -17.40 -32.40
N ASP A 140 -17.52 -16.61 -31.50
CA ASP A 140 -18.35 -15.45 -31.87
C ASP A 140 -17.56 -14.13 -31.86
N HIS A 141 -16.23 -14.18 -31.72
CA HIS A 141 -15.36 -13.02 -31.51
C HIS A 141 -15.78 -12.13 -30.33
N VAL A 142 -16.36 -12.74 -29.29
CA VAL A 142 -16.78 -12.07 -28.06
C VAL A 142 -16.14 -12.79 -26.88
N VAL A 143 -15.35 -12.04 -26.10
CA VAL A 143 -14.78 -12.54 -24.85
C VAL A 143 -15.83 -12.36 -23.74
N PRO A 144 -16.35 -13.44 -23.14
CA PRO A 144 -17.37 -13.33 -22.11
C PRO A 144 -16.79 -12.82 -20.78
N MET A 145 -17.62 -12.20 -19.95
CA MET A 145 -17.21 -11.68 -18.63
C MET A 145 -16.61 -12.77 -17.73
N ASN A 146 -17.17 -13.99 -17.79
CA ASN A 146 -16.69 -15.15 -17.05
C ASN A 146 -15.55 -15.93 -17.76
N ALA A 147 -14.91 -15.36 -18.78
CA ALA A 147 -13.78 -15.97 -19.50
C ALA A 147 -12.68 -16.54 -18.58
N PRO A 148 -12.23 -15.87 -17.49
CA PRO A 148 -11.26 -16.46 -16.56
C PRO A 148 -11.72 -17.77 -15.92
N GLU A 149 -13.02 -17.89 -15.62
CA GLU A 149 -13.59 -19.07 -14.98
C GLU A 149 -13.67 -20.24 -15.96
N ILE A 150 -14.09 -19.98 -17.20
CA ILE A 150 -14.10 -20.96 -18.29
C ILE A 150 -12.68 -21.43 -18.58
N CYS A 151 -11.76 -20.50 -18.80
CA CYS A 151 -10.37 -20.78 -19.13
C CYS A 151 -9.71 -21.65 -18.04
N MET A 152 -9.81 -21.26 -16.77
CA MET A 152 -9.21 -22.03 -15.68
C MET A 152 -9.89 -23.37 -15.45
N ALA A 153 -11.17 -23.51 -15.77
CA ALA A 153 -11.85 -24.79 -15.70
C ALA A 153 -11.31 -25.81 -16.70
N LEU A 154 -11.06 -25.38 -17.94
CA LEU A 154 -10.54 -26.21 -19.01
C LEU A 154 -9.03 -26.43 -18.88
N TRP A 155 -8.28 -25.38 -18.58
CA TRP A 155 -6.83 -25.42 -18.42
C TRP A 155 -6.40 -26.30 -17.25
N ALA A 156 -7.09 -26.25 -16.10
CA ALA A 156 -6.69 -27.03 -14.92
C ALA A 156 -6.68 -28.55 -15.20
N ASP A 157 -7.67 -29.07 -15.93
CA ASP A 157 -7.75 -30.50 -16.26
C ASP A 157 -6.63 -30.90 -17.23
N ALA A 158 -6.40 -30.07 -18.26
CA ALA A 158 -5.32 -30.28 -19.22
C ALA A 158 -3.92 -30.17 -18.58
N ALA A 159 -3.74 -29.26 -17.62
CA ALA A 159 -2.49 -29.05 -16.89
C ALA A 159 -2.17 -30.25 -15.99
N LEU A 160 -3.16 -30.78 -15.27
CA LEU A 160 -2.98 -32.00 -14.48
C LEU A 160 -2.67 -33.22 -15.37
N ALA A 161 -3.37 -33.37 -16.50
CA ALA A 161 -3.08 -34.42 -17.47
C ALA A 161 -1.67 -34.30 -18.07
N THR A 162 -1.19 -33.08 -18.31
CA THR A 162 0.18 -32.80 -18.76
C THR A 162 1.21 -33.24 -17.72
N ILE A 163 0.97 -32.94 -16.44
CA ILE A 163 1.85 -33.39 -15.34
C ILE A 163 1.86 -34.91 -15.23
N ASP A 164 0.70 -35.56 -15.36
CA ASP A 164 0.59 -37.03 -15.32
C ASP A 164 1.37 -37.71 -16.44
N ALA A 165 1.44 -37.07 -17.61
CA ALA A 165 2.24 -37.52 -18.74
C ALA A 165 3.72 -37.09 -18.68
N GLY A 166 4.15 -36.43 -17.59
CA GLY A 166 5.54 -36.06 -17.34
C GLY A 166 5.97 -34.70 -17.91
N GLY A 167 5.03 -33.88 -18.39
CA GLY A 167 5.25 -32.52 -18.89
C GLY A 167 5.13 -31.44 -17.83
N LEU A 168 5.54 -30.22 -18.21
CA LEU A 168 5.42 -29.00 -17.42
C LEU A 168 4.39 -28.07 -18.08
N PRO A 169 3.20 -27.87 -17.47
CA PRO A 169 2.15 -27.07 -18.07
C PRO A 169 2.41 -25.57 -17.91
N GLY A 170 2.23 -24.83 -19.00
CA GLY A 170 2.32 -23.38 -19.04
C GLY A 170 0.95 -22.75 -18.81
N PHE A 171 0.87 -21.83 -17.86
CA PHE A 171 -0.28 -20.95 -17.68
C PHE A 171 -0.50 -20.13 -18.97
N PRO A 172 -1.74 -20.00 -19.45
CA PRO A 172 -2.01 -19.38 -20.74
C PRO A 172 -1.67 -17.89 -20.67
N PRO A 173 -0.91 -17.34 -21.63
CA PRO A 173 -0.60 -15.92 -21.67
C PRO A 173 -1.84 -15.12 -22.10
N PRO A 174 -2.29 -14.12 -21.31
CA PRO A 174 -3.17 -13.08 -21.82
C PRO A 174 -2.47 -12.20 -22.89
N ALA A 175 -3.21 -11.83 -23.94
CA ALA A 175 -2.80 -10.90 -24.97
C ALA A 175 -2.63 -9.47 -24.41
N PRO A 176 -1.54 -8.75 -24.71
CA PRO A 176 -1.38 -7.35 -24.31
C PRO A 176 -2.43 -6.45 -24.94
N GLY A 177 -3.14 -5.68 -24.11
CA GLY A 177 -4.10 -4.68 -24.58
C GLY A 177 -5.36 -5.24 -25.26
N ALA A 178 -5.60 -6.55 -25.19
CA ALA A 178 -6.83 -7.14 -25.69
C ALA A 178 -8.02 -6.83 -24.77
N SER A 179 -9.20 -6.70 -25.39
CA SER A 179 -10.42 -6.24 -24.73
C SER A 179 -11.17 -7.40 -24.07
N TRP A 180 -11.05 -7.51 -22.75
CA TRP A 180 -11.93 -8.34 -21.91
C TRP A 180 -12.81 -7.44 -21.03
N PRO A 181 -14.13 -7.69 -20.90
CA PRO A 181 -15.02 -6.83 -20.11
C PRO A 181 -14.64 -6.67 -18.63
N GLY A 182 -13.87 -7.59 -18.06
CA GLY A 182 -13.46 -7.56 -16.65
C GLY A 182 -12.18 -6.77 -16.37
N GLY A 183 -11.51 -6.21 -17.38
CA GLY A 183 -10.31 -5.39 -17.21
C GLY A 183 -9.18 -5.74 -18.18
N ASP A 184 -7.98 -5.29 -17.85
CA ASP A 184 -6.77 -5.56 -18.64
C ASP A 184 -6.19 -6.96 -18.39
N ASP A 185 -5.07 -7.26 -19.06
CA ASP A 185 -4.42 -8.55 -19.01
C ASP A 185 -3.81 -8.90 -17.63
N LEU A 186 -3.39 -7.89 -16.86
CA LEU A 186 -2.90 -8.07 -15.49
C LEU A 186 -4.05 -8.44 -14.54
N VAL A 187 -5.19 -7.76 -14.67
CA VAL A 187 -6.40 -8.08 -13.92
C VAL A 187 -6.86 -9.49 -14.27
N MET A 188 -6.89 -9.85 -15.55
CA MET A 188 -7.27 -11.19 -15.98
C MET A 188 -6.36 -12.26 -15.37
N MET A 189 -5.04 -12.05 -15.42
CA MET A 189 -4.07 -12.98 -14.81
C MET A 189 -4.34 -13.18 -13.32
N ALA A 190 -4.51 -12.09 -12.56
CA ALA A 190 -4.78 -12.17 -11.12
C ALA A 190 -6.09 -12.91 -10.82
N VAL A 191 -7.15 -12.65 -11.60
CA VAL A 191 -8.45 -13.33 -11.46
C VAL A 191 -8.36 -14.80 -11.86
N MET A 192 -7.62 -15.14 -12.91
CA MET A 192 -7.40 -16.53 -13.31
C MET A 192 -6.68 -17.32 -12.21
N LEU A 193 -5.68 -16.73 -11.53
CA LEU A 193 -5.06 -17.38 -10.37
C LEU A 193 -6.05 -17.61 -9.23
N ASP A 194 -6.93 -16.65 -8.93
CA ASP A 194 -7.99 -16.82 -7.92
C ASP A 194 -8.97 -17.94 -8.29
N LYS A 195 -9.39 -17.99 -9.56
CA LYS A 195 -10.31 -19.02 -10.08
C LYS A 195 -9.66 -20.40 -10.07
N LEU A 196 -8.37 -20.49 -10.37
CA LEU A 196 -7.60 -21.73 -10.29
C LEU A 196 -7.51 -22.23 -8.85
N ASP A 197 -7.19 -21.35 -7.90
CA ASP A 197 -7.09 -21.70 -6.49
C ASP A 197 -8.41 -22.17 -5.90
N ALA A 198 -9.51 -21.47 -6.21
CA ALA A 198 -10.84 -21.84 -5.77
C ALA A 198 -11.29 -23.20 -6.31
N ARG A 199 -10.79 -23.60 -7.49
CA ARG A 199 -11.17 -24.84 -8.16
C ARG A 199 -10.42 -26.07 -7.64
N LEU A 200 -9.14 -25.92 -7.35
CA LEU A 200 -8.26 -27.05 -7.06
C LEU A 200 -8.34 -27.48 -5.59
N THR A 201 -8.17 -28.79 -5.34
CA THR A 201 -7.91 -29.28 -3.99
C THR A 201 -6.50 -28.89 -3.53
N VAL A 202 -6.23 -28.94 -2.22
CA VAL A 202 -4.89 -28.67 -1.66
C VAL A 202 -3.81 -29.55 -2.32
N ALA A 203 -4.09 -30.84 -2.51
CA ALA A 203 -3.16 -31.77 -3.13
C ALA A 203 -2.91 -31.45 -4.61
N GLN A 204 -3.95 -31.06 -5.35
CA GLN A 204 -3.80 -30.64 -6.75
C GLN A 204 -3.02 -29.33 -6.86
N ARG A 205 -3.26 -28.34 -5.98
CA ARG A 205 -2.48 -27.09 -5.94
C ARG A 205 -1.00 -27.36 -5.69
N ALA A 206 -0.68 -28.19 -4.68
CA ALA A 206 0.69 -28.56 -4.38
C ALA A 206 1.37 -29.23 -5.59
N LYS A 207 0.68 -30.17 -6.24
CA LYS A 207 1.17 -30.86 -7.45
C LYS A 207 1.38 -29.89 -8.62
N LEU A 208 0.43 -28.99 -8.87
CA LEU A 208 0.43 -28.08 -10.00
C LEU A 208 1.49 -26.98 -9.85
N TYR A 209 1.47 -26.25 -8.73
CA TYR A 209 2.39 -25.12 -8.51
C TYR A 209 3.86 -25.54 -8.39
N ASP A 210 4.12 -26.82 -8.16
CA ASP A 210 5.48 -27.36 -8.20
C ASP A 210 6.01 -27.65 -9.60
N LYS A 211 5.15 -27.67 -10.63
CA LYS A 211 5.48 -28.12 -11.99
C LYS A 211 5.12 -27.10 -13.06
N MET A 212 4.20 -26.18 -12.80
CA MET A 212 3.77 -25.20 -13.80
C MET A 212 4.81 -24.10 -14.01
N TRP A 213 4.65 -23.39 -15.12
CA TRP A 213 5.34 -22.16 -15.48
C TRP A 213 4.31 -21.17 -16.04
N VAL A 214 4.70 -19.91 -16.23
CA VAL A 214 3.81 -18.84 -16.68
C VAL A 214 4.19 -18.40 -18.09
N GLY A 215 3.27 -18.57 -19.04
CA GLY A 215 3.39 -17.99 -20.37
C GLY A 215 3.13 -16.49 -20.31
N ILE A 216 3.89 -15.72 -21.07
CA ILE A 216 3.66 -14.28 -21.27
C ILE A 216 3.75 -13.92 -22.74
N HIS A 217 2.95 -12.94 -23.14
CA HIS A 217 3.11 -12.23 -24.39
C HIS A 217 3.54 -10.79 -24.10
N ASN A 218 4.68 -10.36 -24.61
CA ASN A 218 5.27 -9.05 -24.31
C ASN A 218 5.75 -8.35 -25.60
N TYR A 219 4.79 -8.07 -26.48
CA TYR A 219 4.98 -7.20 -27.64
C TYR A 219 5.47 -5.81 -27.22
N PHE A 220 6.41 -5.26 -27.98
CA PHE A 220 7.09 -4.02 -27.58
C PHE A 220 6.23 -2.79 -27.88
N LEU A 221 5.33 -2.86 -28.86
CA LEU A 221 4.35 -1.82 -29.20
C LEU A 221 5.00 -0.42 -29.29
N TRP A 222 6.09 -0.31 -30.06
CA TRP A 222 6.94 0.89 -30.20
C TRP A 222 7.75 1.35 -28.98
N ARG A 223 7.62 0.70 -27.84
CA ARG A 223 8.27 1.18 -26.62
C ARG A 223 9.75 0.79 -26.57
N PRO A 224 10.62 1.63 -25.99
CA PRO A 224 11.99 1.25 -25.70
C PRO A 224 12.05 -0.01 -24.85
N VAL A 225 13.02 -0.89 -25.09
CA VAL A 225 13.13 -2.20 -24.43
C VAL A 225 13.18 -2.06 -22.91
N LEU A 226 13.90 -1.06 -22.40
CA LEU A 226 14.07 -0.85 -20.97
C LEU A 226 12.97 0.01 -20.32
N SER A 227 11.95 0.43 -21.09
CA SER A 227 10.85 1.24 -20.55
C SER A 227 9.91 0.41 -19.65
N LEU A 228 9.26 1.11 -18.73
CA LEU A 228 8.33 0.55 -17.75
C LEU A 228 7.01 1.31 -17.80
N PRO A 229 6.21 1.14 -18.87
CA PRO A 229 4.97 1.88 -19.04
C PRO A 229 3.94 1.45 -17.99
N ALA A 230 3.07 2.37 -17.56
CA ALA A 230 2.07 2.11 -16.51
C ALA A 230 1.07 1.01 -16.89
N ASP A 231 0.79 0.84 -18.20
CA ASP A 231 -0.06 -0.23 -18.74
C ASP A 231 0.67 -1.57 -18.88
N SER A 232 1.94 -1.67 -18.46
CA SER A 232 2.83 -2.84 -18.55
C SER A 232 3.18 -3.32 -19.97
N HIS A 233 2.64 -2.68 -21.02
CA HIS A 233 2.80 -3.15 -22.39
C HIS A 233 4.19 -2.85 -22.95
N GLY A 234 5.10 -3.82 -22.84
CA GLY A 234 6.43 -3.75 -23.43
C GLY A 234 7.27 -4.95 -23.02
N PHE A 235 8.54 -4.97 -23.42
CA PHE A 235 9.47 -6.07 -23.12
C PHE A 235 9.49 -6.47 -21.64
N LYS A 236 9.47 -5.49 -20.73
CA LYS A 236 9.57 -5.72 -19.28
C LYS A 236 8.27 -6.11 -18.57
N LYS A 237 7.20 -6.47 -19.31
CA LYS A 237 5.91 -6.90 -18.73
C LYS A 237 6.05 -7.99 -17.66
N PHE A 238 7.07 -8.85 -17.77
CA PHE A 238 7.38 -9.88 -16.78
C PHE A 238 7.58 -9.35 -15.35
N VAL A 239 7.90 -8.06 -15.16
CA VAL A 239 8.01 -7.42 -13.84
C VAL A 239 6.64 -7.32 -13.15
N TRP A 240 5.58 -7.00 -13.89
CA TRP A 240 4.22 -6.95 -13.35
C TRP A 240 3.69 -8.35 -13.05
N TYR A 241 3.94 -9.29 -13.95
CA TYR A 241 3.53 -10.69 -13.77
C TYR A 241 4.19 -11.29 -12.52
N GLU A 242 5.49 -11.06 -12.32
CA GLU A 242 6.18 -11.53 -11.11
C GLU A 242 5.60 -10.90 -9.84
N GLY A 243 5.27 -9.60 -9.85
CA GLY A 243 4.61 -8.94 -8.72
C GLY A 243 3.28 -9.62 -8.32
N ILE A 244 2.47 -9.99 -9.31
CA ILE A 244 1.22 -10.71 -9.10
C ILE A 244 1.48 -12.14 -8.60
N ILE A 245 2.41 -12.87 -9.23
CA ILE A 245 2.75 -14.25 -8.87
C ILE A 245 3.26 -14.32 -7.44
N ALA A 246 4.20 -13.44 -7.07
CA ALA A 246 4.80 -13.41 -5.74
C ALA A 246 3.76 -13.14 -4.64
N GLU A 247 2.85 -12.20 -4.86
CA GLU A 247 1.77 -11.88 -3.91
C GLU A 247 0.73 -12.99 -3.83
N LYS A 248 0.31 -13.57 -4.96
CA LYS A 248 -0.74 -14.61 -4.99
C LYS A 248 -0.23 -15.96 -4.47
N LEU A 249 1.00 -16.34 -4.80
CA LEU A 249 1.52 -17.69 -4.58
C LEU A 249 2.61 -17.76 -3.49
N GLY A 250 3.17 -16.62 -3.06
CA GLY A 250 4.26 -16.58 -2.09
C GLY A 250 5.58 -17.19 -2.60
N ARG A 251 5.71 -17.38 -3.92
CA ARG A 251 6.87 -18.00 -4.57
C ARG A 251 7.02 -17.55 -6.01
N GLN A 252 8.24 -17.67 -6.54
CA GLN A 252 8.51 -17.41 -7.95
C GLN A 252 8.20 -18.65 -8.80
N LEU A 253 7.78 -18.40 -10.04
CA LEU A 253 7.60 -19.42 -11.09
C LEU A 253 8.42 -19.03 -12.33
N PRO A 254 8.84 -19.99 -13.18
CA PRO A 254 9.46 -19.64 -14.45
C PRO A 254 8.46 -18.87 -15.31
N ILE A 255 8.91 -17.75 -15.88
CA ILE A 255 8.17 -16.94 -16.85
C ILE A 255 8.87 -17.11 -18.20
N LEU A 256 8.13 -17.58 -19.21
CA LEU A 256 8.63 -17.80 -20.55
C LEU A 256 7.76 -17.00 -21.52
N THR A 257 8.37 -16.09 -22.26
CA THR A 257 7.68 -15.42 -23.36
C THR A 257 7.44 -16.41 -24.48
N GLY A 258 6.18 -16.57 -24.87
CA GLY A 258 5.81 -17.31 -26.07
C GLY A 258 5.83 -16.46 -27.33
N GLU A 259 5.52 -15.16 -27.19
CA GLU A 259 5.45 -14.18 -28.28
C GLU A 259 5.82 -12.79 -27.75
N GLY A 260 6.64 -12.08 -28.51
CA GLY A 260 7.08 -10.74 -28.13
C GLY A 260 7.95 -10.10 -29.19
N GLY A 261 8.58 -9.00 -28.85
CA GLY A 261 9.36 -8.21 -29.80
C GLY A 261 8.59 -7.06 -30.41
N LEU A 262 9.31 -6.22 -31.15
CA LEU A 262 8.75 -5.19 -32.01
C LEU A 262 8.49 -5.79 -33.39
N ARG A 263 7.29 -5.58 -33.94
CA ARG A 263 6.87 -6.15 -35.22
C ARG A 263 6.88 -5.10 -36.32
N MET A 264 7.38 -5.48 -37.49
CA MET A 264 7.29 -4.64 -38.68
C MET A 264 5.88 -4.62 -39.26
N GLY A 265 5.53 -3.52 -39.93
CA GLY A 265 4.28 -3.38 -40.69
C GLY A 265 3.14 -2.80 -39.85
N PRO A 266 2.00 -2.48 -40.48
CA PRO A 266 0.92 -1.78 -39.78
C PRO A 266 0.14 -2.67 -38.80
N PRO A 267 -0.50 -2.07 -37.77
CA PRO A 267 -1.50 -2.74 -36.96
C PRO A 267 -2.64 -3.31 -37.82
N PRO A 268 -3.34 -4.37 -37.36
CA PRO A 268 -3.22 -5.00 -36.04
C PRO A 268 -2.03 -5.96 -35.90
N TYR A 269 -1.42 -6.34 -37.02
CA TYR A 269 -0.46 -7.45 -37.11
C TYR A 269 1.02 -7.04 -37.06
N GLY A 270 1.28 -5.74 -37.11
CA GLY A 270 2.58 -5.14 -36.84
C GLY A 270 2.48 -3.91 -35.96
N ASP A 271 3.63 -3.36 -35.59
CA ASP A 271 3.75 -2.20 -34.71
C ASP A 271 4.27 -1.00 -35.50
N ASN A 272 3.84 -0.77 -36.74
CA ASN A 272 4.35 0.25 -37.69
C ASN A 272 5.90 0.37 -37.83
N ALA A 273 6.68 -0.57 -37.30
CA ALA A 273 8.14 -0.47 -37.24
C ALA A 273 8.79 -0.76 -38.60
N ASN A 274 9.98 -0.18 -38.81
CA ASN A 274 10.86 -0.54 -39.92
C ASN A 274 11.91 -1.59 -39.49
N GLU A 275 12.65 -2.17 -40.45
CA GLU A 275 13.57 -3.28 -40.17
C GLU A 275 14.70 -2.90 -39.20
N ALA A 276 15.24 -1.68 -39.32
CA ALA A 276 16.30 -1.20 -38.45
C ALA A 276 15.83 -1.10 -36.98
N GLN A 277 14.60 -0.61 -36.76
CA GLN A 277 14.00 -0.52 -35.43
C GLN A 277 13.74 -1.91 -34.82
N VAL A 278 13.26 -2.87 -35.63
CA VAL A 278 13.10 -4.26 -35.20
C VAL A 278 14.45 -4.87 -34.84
N ALA A 279 15.49 -4.63 -35.64
CA ALA A 279 16.83 -5.14 -35.41
C ALA A 279 17.45 -4.57 -34.13
N ASP A 280 17.37 -3.26 -33.91
CA ASP A 280 17.95 -2.60 -32.75
C ASP A 280 17.25 -3.00 -31.45
N SER A 281 15.91 -3.04 -31.45
CA SER A 281 15.13 -3.48 -30.28
C SER A 281 15.37 -4.96 -29.96
N SER A 282 15.44 -5.84 -30.97
CA SER A 282 15.73 -7.26 -30.77
C SER A 282 17.12 -7.48 -30.18
N LYS A 283 18.12 -6.73 -30.66
CA LYS A 283 19.50 -6.74 -30.14
C LYS A 283 19.55 -6.28 -28.68
N GLU A 284 18.85 -5.20 -28.34
CA GLU A 284 18.79 -4.67 -26.97
C GLU A 284 18.09 -5.66 -26.01
N ALA A 285 16.96 -6.24 -26.41
CA ALA A 285 16.27 -7.27 -25.64
C ALA A 285 17.16 -8.51 -25.40
N CYS A 286 17.86 -8.98 -26.44
CA CYS A 286 18.82 -10.07 -26.30
C CYS A 286 19.96 -9.72 -25.35
N ARG A 287 20.50 -8.49 -25.39
CA ARG A 287 21.53 -8.05 -24.43
C ARG A 287 21.01 -8.02 -23.00
N TYR A 288 19.77 -7.58 -22.79
CA TYR A 288 19.17 -7.60 -21.46
C TYR A 288 19.06 -9.02 -20.89
N MET A 289 18.77 -10.02 -21.73
CA MET A 289 18.67 -11.43 -21.28
C MET A 289 19.94 -11.96 -20.62
N ALA A 290 21.12 -11.38 -20.90
CA ALA A 290 22.36 -11.72 -20.21
C ALA A 290 22.26 -11.51 -18.70
N ARG A 291 21.52 -10.49 -18.24
CA ARG A 291 21.34 -10.15 -16.81
C ARG A 291 19.92 -10.33 -16.29
N ALA A 292 18.99 -10.76 -17.14
CA ALA A 292 17.58 -10.91 -16.77
C ALA A 292 17.41 -11.78 -15.49
N PRO A 293 16.43 -11.45 -14.62
CA PRO A 293 16.21 -12.18 -13.38
C PRO A 293 16.05 -13.68 -13.58
N LYS A 294 16.39 -14.47 -12.54
CA LYS A 294 16.38 -15.94 -12.60
C LYS A 294 15.03 -16.55 -12.98
N TYR A 295 13.93 -15.88 -12.65
CA TYR A 295 12.58 -16.34 -12.97
C TYR A 295 12.21 -16.11 -14.45
N TYR A 296 12.87 -15.19 -15.17
CA TYR A 296 12.58 -14.94 -16.59
C TYR A 296 13.51 -15.78 -17.48
N PHE A 297 12.96 -16.81 -18.11
CA PHE A 297 13.75 -17.84 -18.78
C PHE A 297 14.12 -17.46 -20.21
N CYS A 298 13.15 -17.03 -21.01
CA CYS A 298 13.37 -16.72 -22.41
C CYS A 298 12.45 -15.63 -22.94
N ASN A 299 12.92 -14.95 -23.99
CA ASN A 299 12.14 -14.04 -24.82
C ASN A 299 12.00 -14.62 -26.24
N CYS A 300 10.83 -15.17 -26.59
CA CYS A 300 10.55 -15.63 -27.95
C CYS A 300 10.03 -14.49 -28.84
N PHE A 301 10.81 -14.07 -29.82
CA PHE A 301 10.38 -13.07 -30.80
C PHE A 301 9.33 -13.64 -31.77
N TRP A 302 8.32 -12.83 -32.08
CA TRP A 302 7.43 -13.06 -33.22
C TRP A 302 8.09 -12.43 -34.46
N LEU A 303 8.49 -13.16 -35.50
CA LEU A 303 8.22 -14.56 -35.83
C LEU A 303 9.31 -15.09 -36.78
N MET A 304 9.69 -16.38 -36.72
CA MET A 304 10.70 -16.96 -37.63
C MET A 304 10.20 -16.94 -39.09
N GLY A 305 8.99 -17.43 -39.36
CA GLY A 305 8.37 -17.36 -40.68
C GLY A 305 6.88 -17.65 -40.66
N SER A 306 6.14 -17.16 -41.67
CA SER A 306 4.73 -17.50 -41.88
C SER A 306 4.51 -18.23 -43.21
N ALA A 307 4.48 -17.52 -44.33
CA ALA A 307 4.13 -18.13 -45.62
C ALA A 307 5.22 -19.09 -46.15
N ILE A 308 6.49 -18.89 -45.76
CA ILE A 308 7.59 -19.82 -46.05
C ILE A 308 7.39 -21.20 -45.37
N GLY A 309 6.67 -21.23 -44.25
CA GLY A 309 6.28 -22.45 -43.52
C GLY A 309 4.87 -22.93 -43.85
N GLY A 310 4.29 -22.49 -44.97
CA GLY A 310 2.92 -22.85 -45.38
C GLY A 310 1.79 -22.11 -44.65
N GLY A 311 2.12 -21.07 -43.86
CA GLY A 311 1.15 -20.21 -43.18
C GLY A 311 0.54 -19.11 -44.05
N SER A 312 -0.25 -18.22 -43.43
CA SER A 312 -0.88 -17.09 -44.10
C SER A 312 0.09 -15.96 -44.43
N MET A 313 -0.29 -15.08 -45.36
CA MET A 313 0.45 -13.85 -45.67
C MET A 313 0.21 -12.73 -44.65
N GLU A 314 -0.72 -12.91 -43.69
CA GLU A 314 -1.12 -11.87 -42.73
C GLU A 314 0.04 -11.51 -41.79
N TRP A 315 0.84 -12.51 -41.39
CA TRP A 315 1.99 -12.37 -40.51
C TRP A 315 3.32 -12.18 -41.24
N GLU A 316 3.29 -12.03 -42.56
CA GLU A 316 4.50 -12.01 -43.38
C GLU A 316 5.37 -10.78 -43.10
N ASN A 317 4.75 -9.65 -42.77
CA ASN A 317 5.47 -8.44 -42.38
C ASN A 317 6.27 -8.63 -41.08
N ALA A 318 5.73 -9.38 -40.12
CA ALA A 318 6.41 -9.68 -38.85
C ALA A 318 7.43 -10.83 -38.98
N SER A 319 7.39 -11.60 -40.07
CA SER A 319 8.27 -12.75 -40.30
C SER A 319 9.70 -12.32 -40.61
N TRP A 320 10.66 -12.92 -39.91
CA TRP A 320 12.09 -12.66 -40.12
C TRP A 320 12.60 -13.30 -41.40
N PHE A 321 12.00 -14.41 -41.82
CA PHE A 321 12.21 -15.04 -43.12
C PHE A 321 10.90 -15.06 -43.90
N ARG A 322 10.88 -14.35 -45.04
CA ARG A 322 9.71 -14.26 -45.92
C ARG A 322 9.77 -15.30 -47.05
N LYS A 323 8.64 -15.61 -47.66
CA LYS A 323 8.45 -16.65 -48.69
C LYS A 323 9.34 -16.47 -49.92
N ASP A 324 9.56 -15.24 -50.36
CA ASP A 324 10.45 -14.89 -51.47
C ASP A 324 11.95 -14.83 -51.06
N ARG A 325 12.25 -15.21 -49.82
CA ARG A 325 13.58 -15.29 -49.17
C ARG A 325 14.33 -13.98 -48.84
N PRO A 326 13.74 -12.76 -48.82
CA PRO A 326 14.35 -11.66 -48.08
C PRO A 326 14.24 -11.95 -46.58
N ARG A 327 15.32 -11.64 -45.85
CA ARG A 327 15.38 -11.71 -44.40
C ARG A 327 15.39 -10.32 -43.80
N GLN A 328 14.77 -10.15 -42.63
CA GLN A 328 14.84 -8.89 -41.90
C GLN A 328 16.25 -8.60 -41.38
N GLU A 329 16.59 -7.31 -41.25
CA GLU A 329 17.85 -6.88 -40.63
C GLU A 329 18.12 -7.47 -39.23
N ALA A 330 17.07 -7.81 -38.48
CA ALA A 330 17.17 -8.46 -37.17
C ALA A 330 17.98 -9.75 -37.19
N VAL A 331 17.84 -10.57 -38.24
CA VAL A 331 18.63 -11.80 -38.43
C VAL A 331 20.12 -11.47 -38.48
N THR A 332 20.49 -10.49 -39.31
CA THR A 332 21.88 -10.06 -39.47
C THR A 332 22.42 -9.47 -38.17
N ALA A 333 21.62 -8.67 -37.46
CA ALA A 333 21.99 -8.07 -36.18
C ALA A 333 22.27 -9.13 -35.10
N LEU A 334 21.45 -10.18 -35.00
CA LEU A 334 21.63 -11.21 -33.98
C LEU A 334 22.78 -12.18 -34.29
N LYS A 335 23.03 -12.51 -35.56
CA LYS A 335 24.26 -13.25 -35.95
C LYS A 335 25.53 -12.49 -35.54
N ARG A 336 25.52 -11.15 -35.62
CA ARG A 336 26.65 -10.29 -35.22
C ARG A 336 26.74 -10.05 -33.72
N LEU A 337 25.68 -10.28 -32.95
CA LEU A 337 25.66 -10.05 -31.50
C LEU A 337 26.57 -11.04 -30.75
N GLY A 338 26.92 -12.17 -31.38
CA GLY A 338 27.80 -13.19 -30.81
C GLY A 338 27.16 -13.95 -29.64
N GLU A 339 27.97 -14.75 -28.95
CA GLU A 339 27.54 -15.53 -27.79
C GLU A 339 27.76 -14.76 -26.48
N PHE A 340 26.89 -14.97 -25.50
CA PHE A 340 27.11 -14.57 -24.11
C PHE A 340 26.56 -15.65 -23.18
N GLN A 341 27.12 -15.73 -21.98
CA GLN A 341 26.56 -16.53 -20.90
C GLN A 341 25.63 -15.67 -20.04
N ARG A 342 24.50 -16.23 -19.59
CA ARG A 342 23.66 -15.55 -18.62
C ARG A 342 24.35 -15.46 -17.27
N ASN A 343 24.30 -14.28 -16.67
CA ASN A 343 24.59 -14.02 -15.27
C ASN A 343 23.37 -13.30 -14.66
N PRO A 344 22.33 -14.05 -14.24
CA PRO A 344 21.10 -13.45 -13.73
C PRO A 344 21.34 -12.52 -12.53
N GLU A 345 20.83 -11.29 -12.59
CA GLU A 345 20.93 -10.29 -11.53
C GLU A 345 19.61 -10.19 -10.74
N PRO A 346 19.64 -9.72 -9.48
CA PRO A 346 18.42 -9.35 -8.76
C PRO A 346 17.63 -8.27 -9.54
N PRO A 347 16.30 -8.29 -9.47
CA PRO A 347 15.50 -7.28 -10.14
C PRO A 347 15.78 -5.88 -9.56
N GLU A 348 16.02 -4.91 -10.45
CA GLU A 348 16.14 -3.51 -10.06
C GLU A 348 14.78 -2.81 -9.95
N GLU A 349 13.72 -3.47 -10.41
CA GLU A 349 12.35 -2.96 -10.36
C GLU A 349 11.39 -4.04 -9.87
N TRP A 350 10.41 -3.62 -9.09
CA TRP A 350 9.42 -4.52 -8.52
C TRP A 350 8.05 -3.88 -8.54
N PHE A 351 7.07 -4.60 -9.09
CA PHE A 351 5.68 -4.20 -9.08
C PHE A 351 5.01 -4.73 -7.81
N PHE A 352 4.53 -3.83 -6.95
CA PHE A 352 3.87 -4.21 -5.72
C PHE A 352 2.37 -4.35 -5.97
N TYR A 353 1.97 -5.54 -6.43
CA TYR A 353 0.58 -5.96 -6.45
C TYR A 353 0.11 -6.26 -5.02
N ARG A 354 -1.11 -5.86 -4.66
CA ARG A 354 -1.74 -6.18 -3.38
C ARG A 354 -3.02 -6.94 -3.63
N ASN A 355 -3.12 -8.14 -3.06
CA ASN A 355 -4.29 -8.97 -3.28
C ASN A 355 -5.57 -8.27 -2.79
N GLY A 356 -6.62 -8.25 -3.61
CA GLY A 356 -7.88 -7.57 -3.32
C GLY A 356 -7.87 -6.04 -3.48
N TYR A 357 -6.76 -5.43 -3.92
CA TYR A 357 -6.71 -4.00 -4.26
C TYR A 357 -6.91 -3.76 -5.76
N PRO A 358 -7.52 -2.63 -6.17
CA PRO A 358 -7.61 -2.26 -7.58
C PRO A 358 -6.21 -2.13 -8.23
N MET A 359 -6.02 -2.72 -9.41
CA MET A 359 -4.72 -2.77 -10.11
C MET A 359 -4.13 -1.36 -10.33
N HIS A 360 -4.96 -0.36 -10.66
CA HIS A 360 -4.52 1.03 -10.88
C HIS A 360 -4.00 1.73 -9.60
N ARG A 361 -4.19 1.15 -8.42
CA ARG A 361 -3.65 1.62 -7.13
C ARG A 361 -2.38 0.88 -6.70
N CYS A 362 -1.92 -0.08 -7.50
CA CYS A 362 -0.66 -0.78 -7.29
C CYS A 362 0.45 -0.03 -8.01
N HIS A 363 1.65 -0.02 -7.43
CA HIS A 363 2.74 0.84 -7.91
C HIS A 363 4.06 0.07 -8.05
N LEU A 364 4.84 0.50 -9.04
CA LEU A 364 6.20 0.04 -9.26
C LEU A 364 7.17 0.83 -8.37
N VAL A 365 8.17 0.16 -7.80
CA VAL A 365 9.33 0.79 -7.16
C VAL A 365 10.58 0.32 -7.87
N GLN A 366 11.52 1.23 -8.16
CA GLN A 366 12.67 0.94 -9.02
C GLN A 366 13.98 1.57 -8.54
N GLY A 367 15.09 0.99 -9.01
CA GLY A 367 16.45 1.49 -8.84
C GLY A 367 16.82 1.77 -7.39
N ALA A 368 17.28 2.99 -7.14
CA ALA A 368 17.73 3.39 -5.80
C ALA A 368 16.59 3.43 -4.78
N MET A 369 15.35 3.74 -5.20
CA MET A 369 14.18 3.70 -4.31
C MET A 369 13.92 2.27 -3.84
N LEU A 370 13.96 1.28 -4.76
CA LEU A 370 13.74 -0.12 -4.41
C LEU A 370 14.81 -0.64 -3.46
N ARG A 371 16.08 -0.33 -3.73
CA ARG A 371 17.19 -0.71 -2.85
C ARG A 371 17.03 -0.12 -1.45
N LYS A 372 16.68 1.17 -1.34
CA LYS A 372 16.43 1.81 -0.04
C LYS A 372 15.22 1.20 0.66
N PHE A 373 14.12 0.97 -0.06
CA PHE A 373 12.93 0.30 0.44
C PHE A 373 13.26 -1.08 1.03
N GLN A 374 14.02 -1.91 0.30
CA GLN A 374 14.45 -3.23 0.76
C GLN A 374 15.36 -3.12 2.00
N ALA A 375 16.33 -2.21 1.99
CA ALA A 375 17.25 -1.99 3.10
C ALA A 375 16.54 -1.53 4.40
N LEU A 376 15.40 -0.86 4.28
CA LEU A 376 14.56 -0.45 5.41
C LEU A 376 13.68 -1.58 5.97
N GLY A 377 13.61 -2.74 5.30
CA GLY A 377 12.73 -3.85 5.69
C GLY A 377 11.49 -4.03 4.80
N GLY A 378 11.44 -3.35 3.65
CA GLY A 378 10.41 -3.51 2.62
C GLY A 378 8.99 -3.20 3.11
N VAL A 379 8.00 -3.97 2.65
CA VAL A 379 6.57 -3.77 2.98
C VAL A 379 6.34 -3.77 4.51
N SER A 380 7.10 -4.58 5.25
CA SER A 380 6.94 -4.67 6.70
C SER A 380 7.21 -3.33 7.41
N TYR A 381 8.18 -2.55 6.92
CA TYR A 381 8.58 -1.26 7.49
C TYR A 381 7.98 -0.07 6.76
N CYS A 382 8.05 -0.05 5.43
CA CYS A 382 7.62 1.08 4.60
C CYS A 382 6.10 1.06 4.32
N GLY A 383 5.46 -0.11 4.40
CA GLY A 383 4.12 -0.35 3.85
C GLY A 383 4.14 -0.53 2.33
N TYR A 384 2.98 -0.74 1.71
CA TYR A 384 2.87 -0.78 0.26
C TYR A 384 3.14 0.61 -0.34
N PRO A 385 3.70 0.71 -1.56
CA PRO A 385 3.80 1.99 -2.24
C PRO A 385 2.41 2.56 -2.51
N THR A 386 2.24 3.86 -2.32
CA THR A 386 0.98 4.60 -2.49
C THR A 386 1.03 5.57 -3.68
N SER A 387 2.19 5.71 -4.30
CA SER A 387 2.39 6.49 -5.52
C SER A 387 3.46 5.88 -6.42
N GLY A 388 3.51 6.32 -7.68
CA GLY A 388 4.73 6.24 -8.49
C GLY A 388 5.76 7.29 -8.07
N GLU A 389 6.93 7.27 -8.72
CA GLU A 389 7.91 8.36 -8.59
C GLU A 389 7.33 9.67 -9.16
N ALA A 390 7.42 10.75 -8.40
CA ALA A 390 6.99 12.09 -8.79
C ALA A 390 8.12 13.11 -8.59
N GLN A 391 8.24 14.06 -9.53
CA GLN A 391 9.22 15.13 -9.42
C GLN A 391 8.70 16.23 -8.48
N GLU A 392 9.50 16.62 -7.49
CA GLU A 392 9.21 17.73 -6.59
C GLU A 392 10.44 18.65 -6.50
N GLY A 393 10.44 19.74 -7.27
CA GLY A 393 11.63 20.57 -7.43
C GLY A 393 12.79 19.78 -8.01
N THR A 394 13.92 19.75 -7.30
CA THR A 394 15.12 18.96 -7.67
C THR A 394 15.09 17.52 -7.15
N LEU A 395 14.09 17.16 -6.34
CA LEU A 395 13.96 15.83 -5.74
C LEU A 395 13.00 14.96 -6.57
N VAL A 396 13.22 13.64 -6.52
CA VAL A 396 12.22 12.66 -6.94
C VAL A 396 11.68 11.97 -5.69
N VAL A 397 10.38 11.93 -5.52
CA VAL A 397 9.75 11.34 -4.33
C VAL A 397 8.81 10.20 -4.66
N GLN A 398 8.68 9.28 -3.73
CA GLN A 398 7.71 8.19 -3.82
C GLN A 398 7.09 7.93 -2.45
N GLY A 399 5.76 7.93 -2.40
CA GLY A 399 4.99 7.67 -1.20
C GLY A 399 4.82 6.18 -0.94
N PHE A 400 4.82 5.83 0.34
CA PHE A 400 4.48 4.51 0.88
C PHE A 400 3.50 4.72 2.03
N GLU A 401 2.77 3.67 2.44
CA GLU A 401 1.73 3.79 3.48
C GLU A 401 2.26 4.31 4.82
N LYS A 402 3.54 4.06 5.14
CA LYS A 402 4.14 4.44 6.44
C LYS A 402 5.19 5.54 6.34
N LEU A 403 5.68 5.85 5.14
CA LEU A 403 6.74 6.85 4.94
C LEU A 403 6.78 7.34 3.49
N THR A 404 7.59 8.37 3.24
CA THR A 404 7.92 8.82 1.89
C THR A 404 9.43 8.72 1.69
N LEU A 405 9.87 8.21 0.54
CA LEU A 405 11.27 8.26 0.14
C LEU A 405 11.51 9.43 -0.80
N GLU A 406 12.67 10.08 -0.68
CA GLU A 406 13.14 11.13 -1.57
C GLU A 406 14.53 10.80 -2.11
N ARG A 407 14.70 10.95 -3.42
CA ARG A 407 15.94 10.77 -4.15
C ARG A 407 16.49 12.13 -4.55
N TRP A 408 17.71 12.39 -4.12
CA TRP A 408 18.43 13.65 -4.34
C TRP A 408 19.18 13.62 -5.68
N PRO A 409 19.58 14.78 -6.24
CA PRO A 409 20.32 14.84 -7.50
C PRO A 409 21.63 14.05 -7.54
N ASN A 410 22.26 13.83 -6.37
CA ASN A 410 23.45 13.00 -6.23
C ASN A 410 23.15 11.48 -6.25
N GLY A 411 21.89 11.08 -6.41
CA GLY A 411 21.43 9.69 -6.41
C GLY A 411 21.13 9.11 -5.03
N GLU A 412 21.38 9.85 -3.95
CA GLU A 412 21.13 9.41 -2.58
C GLU A 412 19.63 9.34 -2.29
N VAL A 413 19.17 8.25 -1.67
CA VAL A 413 17.76 8.07 -1.28
C VAL A 413 17.61 8.07 0.24
N LYS A 414 16.75 8.96 0.74
CA LYS A 414 16.46 9.14 2.17
C LYS A 414 14.99 8.97 2.45
N VAL A 415 14.68 8.65 3.70
CA VAL A 415 13.31 8.81 4.20
C VAL A 415 13.09 10.31 4.37
N ARG A 416 12.08 10.84 3.69
CA ARG A 416 11.68 12.24 3.78
C ARG A 416 11.43 12.59 5.25
N GLY A 417 12.02 13.69 5.71
CA GLY A 417 11.93 14.14 7.10
C GLY A 417 13.01 13.60 8.05
N GLN A 418 13.97 12.78 7.58
CA GLN A 418 15.09 12.26 8.39
C GLN A 418 16.41 13.07 8.28
N GLY A 419 16.34 14.37 7.96
CA GLY A 419 17.45 15.32 8.09
C GLY A 419 17.19 16.36 9.19
N PRO A 420 18.22 17.01 9.77
CA PRO A 420 18.01 18.09 10.72
C PRO A 420 17.19 19.21 10.07
N ARG A 421 15.97 19.45 10.56
CA ARG A 421 15.11 20.51 10.03
C ARG A 421 15.25 21.74 10.91
N GLU A 422 15.79 22.82 10.36
CA GLU A 422 15.82 24.11 11.04
C GLU A 422 14.44 24.78 10.93
N ILE A 423 13.87 25.17 12.07
CA ILE A 423 12.61 25.88 12.15
C ILE A 423 12.88 27.25 12.72
N THR A 424 12.41 28.28 12.02
CA THR A 424 12.46 29.67 12.47
C THR A 424 11.05 30.26 12.50
N ILE A 425 10.64 30.79 13.65
CA ILE A 425 9.35 31.44 13.87
C ILE A 425 9.57 32.86 14.33
N ARG A 426 8.73 33.80 13.87
CA ARG A 426 8.72 35.18 14.34
C ARG A 426 7.35 35.53 14.92
N ILE A 427 7.31 35.85 16.21
CA ILE A 427 6.13 36.43 16.86
C ILE A 427 6.12 37.94 16.54
N PRO A 428 5.08 38.48 15.87
CA PRO A 428 5.02 39.90 15.49
C PRO A 428 4.99 40.84 16.71
N SER A 429 5.57 42.04 16.58
CA SER A 429 5.42 43.09 17.61
C SER A 429 4.01 43.67 17.62
N VAL A 430 3.60 44.21 18.76
CA VAL A 430 2.30 44.90 18.91
C VAL A 430 2.14 46.03 17.87
N ALA A 431 3.21 46.81 17.65
CA ALA A 431 3.23 47.85 16.62
C ALA A 431 2.94 47.27 15.22
N ALA A 432 3.58 46.15 14.85
CA ALA A 432 3.37 45.51 13.56
C ALA A 432 1.95 44.97 13.40
N LEU A 433 1.36 44.41 14.47
CA LEU A 433 -0.03 43.94 14.47
C LEU A 433 -1.01 45.10 14.28
N LEU A 434 -0.81 46.21 14.98
CA LEU A 434 -1.65 47.41 14.86
C LEU A 434 -1.53 48.07 13.48
N THR A 435 -0.31 48.15 12.93
CA THR A 435 -0.09 48.65 11.57
C THR A 435 -0.72 47.74 10.51
N ALA A 436 -0.66 46.42 10.69
CA ALA A 436 -1.29 45.46 9.77
C ALA A 436 -2.82 45.59 9.73
N GLN A 437 -3.45 46.16 10.77
CA GLN A 437 -4.87 46.52 10.80
C GLN A 437 -5.18 47.87 10.13
N GLY A 438 -4.19 48.54 9.54
CA GLY A 438 -4.37 49.81 8.84
C GLY A 438 -4.43 51.04 9.74
N LEU A 439 -3.98 50.96 10.99
CA LEU A 439 -3.88 52.14 11.86
C LEU A 439 -2.79 53.10 11.37
N ALA A 440 -3.06 54.40 11.41
CA ALA A 440 -2.09 55.44 11.12
C ALA A 440 -1.00 55.50 12.21
N ALA A 441 0.21 55.95 11.86
CA ALA A 441 1.36 55.96 12.77
C ALA A 441 1.08 56.64 14.14
N LYS A 442 0.36 57.77 14.14
CA LYS A 442 -0.03 58.48 15.37
C LYS A 442 -0.99 57.68 16.25
N ASP A 443 -1.86 56.87 15.66
CA ASP A 443 -2.80 56.02 16.39
C ASP A 443 -2.11 54.76 16.92
N VAL A 444 -1.09 54.25 16.19
CA VAL A 444 -0.22 53.18 16.68
C VAL A 444 0.56 53.63 17.91
N GLU A 445 1.16 54.83 17.90
CA GLU A 445 1.87 55.39 19.07
C GLU A 445 0.96 55.53 20.29
N ARG A 446 -0.26 56.03 20.10
CA ARG A 446 -1.26 56.16 21.17
C ARG A 446 -1.71 54.80 21.69
N ALA A 447 -1.98 53.86 20.80
CA ALA A 447 -2.35 52.49 21.16
C ALA A 447 -1.22 51.83 21.96
N LEU A 448 0.05 52.01 21.56
CA LEU A 448 1.20 51.47 22.29
C LEU A 448 1.35 52.10 23.69
N ALA A 449 1.13 53.41 23.84
CA ALA A 449 1.14 54.06 25.14
C ALA A 449 0.02 53.53 26.05
N GLU A 450 -1.15 53.27 25.49
CA GLU A 450 -2.26 52.70 26.22
C GLU A 450 -2.06 51.21 26.56
N VAL A 451 -1.51 50.42 25.62
CA VAL A 451 -1.05 49.05 25.89
C VAL A 451 -0.07 49.04 27.06
N THR A 452 0.90 49.97 27.05
CA THR A 452 1.89 50.12 28.12
C THR A 452 1.22 50.40 29.47
N THR A 453 0.17 51.21 29.46
CA THR A 453 -0.58 51.59 30.65
C THR A 453 -1.45 50.45 31.19
N LEU A 454 -2.11 49.69 30.31
CA LEU A 454 -3.07 48.65 30.70
C LEU A 454 -2.43 47.29 30.97
N TYR A 455 -1.43 46.92 30.17
CA TYR A 455 -0.88 45.57 30.12
C TYR A 455 0.63 45.51 30.39
N GLY A 456 1.28 46.66 30.55
CA GLY A 456 2.74 46.76 30.67
C GLY A 456 3.44 46.86 29.31
N PRO A 457 4.79 46.84 29.29
CA PRO A 457 5.56 47.09 28.08
C PRO A 457 5.14 46.18 26.92
N PRO A 458 4.86 46.70 25.71
CA PRO A 458 4.37 45.91 24.57
C PRO A 458 5.25 44.71 24.19
N GLU A 459 6.55 44.81 24.42
CA GLU A 459 7.54 43.75 24.24
C GLU A 459 7.49 42.63 25.28
N ALA A 460 6.76 42.81 26.39
CA ALA A 460 6.57 41.80 27.43
C ALA A 460 5.24 41.05 27.31
N LEU A 461 4.39 41.41 26.35
CA LEU A 461 3.11 40.74 26.15
C LEU A 461 3.29 39.37 25.51
N VAL A 462 2.45 38.42 25.93
CA VAL A 462 2.48 37.03 25.45
C VAL A 462 1.30 36.75 24.52
N ALA A 463 1.21 35.54 23.97
CA ALA A 463 0.12 35.14 23.10
C ALA A 463 -1.26 35.36 23.76
N GLY A 464 -2.16 36.04 23.07
CA GLY A 464 -3.43 36.47 23.64
C GLY A 464 -4.14 37.54 22.81
N GLU A 465 -5.38 37.82 23.17
CA GLU A 465 -6.15 38.94 22.62
C GLU A 465 -6.10 40.13 23.59
N TYR A 466 -5.83 41.31 23.05
CA TYR A 466 -5.67 42.55 23.80
C TYR A 466 -6.53 43.65 23.21
N GLN A 467 -7.01 44.56 24.05
CA GLN A 467 -7.93 45.61 23.67
C GLN A 467 -7.49 46.96 24.23
N VAL A 468 -7.45 47.99 23.39
CA VAL A 468 -7.10 49.37 23.79
C VAL A 468 -8.12 50.37 23.25
N GLN A 469 -8.33 51.46 23.98
CA GLN A 469 -9.31 52.50 23.68
C GLN A 469 -8.65 53.80 23.20
N LEU A 470 -8.56 53.94 21.89
CA LEU A 470 -8.11 55.20 21.31
C LEU A 470 -9.15 56.32 21.50
N PRO A 471 -8.74 57.57 21.73
CA PRO A 471 -9.68 58.70 21.72
C PRO A 471 -10.39 58.79 20.36
N GLY A 472 -11.72 58.94 20.39
CA GLY A 472 -12.53 59.18 19.19
C GLY A 472 -12.21 60.54 18.57
N PRO A 473 -12.63 60.78 17.31
CA PRO A 473 -12.48 62.09 16.68
C PRO A 473 -13.31 63.14 17.45
N SER A 474 -12.81 64.37 17.56
CA SER A 474 -13.50 65.47 18.25
C SER A 474 -14.75 65.98 17.52
N SER A 475 -14.96 65.55 16.28
CA SER A 475 -16.12 65.85 15.45
C SER A 475 -16.35 64.75 14.40
N TRP A 476 -17.56 64.69 13.85
CA TRP A 476 -17.88 63.84 12.70
C TRP A 476 -17.33 64.43 11.41
N ARG A 477 -17.00 63.60 10.41
CA ARG A 477 -16.71 64.08 9.06
C ARG A 477 -18.01 64.37 8.31
N ASN A 478 -17.92 65.17 7.26
CA ASN A 478 -19.03 65.37 6.33
C ASN A 478 -19.57 64.04 5.79
N GLN A 479 -18.70 63.05 5.51
CA GLN A 479 -19.10 61.71 5.09
C GLN A 479 -19.89 60.94 6.16
N ASP A 480 -19.58 61.13 7.44
CA ASP A 480 -20.28 60.45 8.54
C ASP A 480 -21.70 61.02 8.69
N VAL A 481 -21.85 62.35 8.54
CA VAL A 481 -23.16 63.03 8.53
C VAL A 481 -23.99 62.61 7.31
N ILE A 482 -23.42 62.59 6.11
CA ILE A 482 -24.10 62.11 4.90
C ILE A 482 -24.62 60.67 5.10
N ASN A 483 -23.76 59.78 5.61
CA ASN A 483 -24.12 58.39 5.83
C ASN A 483 -25.22 58.24 6.89
N ALA A 484 -25.18 59.01 7.97
CA ALA A 484 -26.18 58.95 9.03
C ALA A 484 -27.57 59.34 8.51
N PHE A 485 -27.68 60.41 7.73
CA PHE A 485 -28.95 60.80 7.11
C PHE A 485 -29.45 59.77 6.08
N TRP A 486 -28.54 59.20 5.28
CA TRP A 486 -28.89 58.12 4.35
C TRP A 486 -29.43 56.89 5.09
N ILE A 487 -28.80 56.50 6.21
CA ILE A 487 -29.24 55.36 7.02
C ILE A 487 -30.57 55.65 7.72
N ALA A 488 -30.73 56.85 8.29
CA ALA A 488 -31.97 57.26 8.98
C ALA A 488 -33.18 57.31 8.05
N SER A 489 -32.98 57.56 6.75
CA SER A 489 -34.04 57.47 5.73
C SER A 489 -34.39 56.02 5.34
N GLY A 490 -33.72 55.01 5.89
CA GLY A 490 -33.80 53.63 5.40
C GLY A 490 -33.05 53.41 4.09
N ARG A 491 -32.07 54.25 3.76
CA ARG A 491 -31.24 54.20 2.53
C ARG A 491 -32.03 54.44 1.24
N THR A 492 -32.91 55.43 1.26
CA THR A 492 -33.86 55.69 0.18
C THR A 492 -33.82 57.13 -0.34
N SER A 493 -33.48 58.12 0.48
CA SER A 493 -33.51 59.53 0.08
C SER A 493 -32.57 60.41 0.91
N PHE A 494 -32.28 61.61 0.40
CA PHE A 494 -31.62 62.69 1.14
C PHE A 494 -32.58 63.83 1.48
N GLU A 495 -33.88 63.62 1.33
CA GLU A 495 -34.90 64.65 1.60
C GLU A 495 -34.86 65.10 3.06
N MET A 496 -34.62 64.17 3.99
CA MET A 496 -34.41 64.46 5.40
C MET A 496 -33.21 65.39 5.62
N LEU A 497 -32.11 65.19 4.88
CA LEU A 497 -30.91 66.03 4.94
C LEU A 497 -31.19 67.43 4.37
N SER A 498 -31.93 67.53 3.28
CA SER A 498 -32.34 68.81 2.70
C SER A 498 -33.33 69.59 3.58
N ARG A 499 -34.32 68.91 4.19
CA ARG A 499 -35.23 69.50 5.19
C ARG A 499 -34.50 69.99 6.43
N ALA A 500 -33.38 69.34 6.78
CA ALA A 500 -32.49 69.74 7.86
C ALA A 500 -31.68 71.02 7.57
N GLY A 501 -31.83 71.61 6.38
CA GLY A 501 -31.09 72.79 5.95
C GLY A 501 -29.65 72.48 5.51
N LEU A 502 -29.32 71.20 5.29
CA LEU A 502 -28.03 70.76 4.79
C LEU A 502 -28.13 70.41 3.30
N ASP A 503 -27.05 70.64 2.56
CA ASP A 503 -26.95 70.27 1.16
C ASP A 503 -25.93 69.14 0.97
N VAL A 504 -26.37 68.04 0.37
CA VAL A 504 -25.52 66.86 0.13
C VAL A 504 -24.38 67.18 -0.82
N ALA A 505 -24.59 68.06 -1.81
CA ALA A 505 -23.54 68.42 -2.76
C ALA A 505 -22.41 69.21 -2.07
N THR A 506 -22.77 70.14 -1.18
CA THR A 506 -21.83 70.90 -0.35
C THR A 506 -21.02 70.00 0.58
N LEU A 507 -21.67 69.07 1.31
CA LEU A 507 -20.98 68.13 2.19
C LEU A 507 -20.11 67.13 1.41
N ALA A 508 -20.56 66.72 0.22
CA ALA A 508 -19.84 65.75 -0.61
C ALA A 508 -18.60 66.36 -1.30
N ALA A 509 -18.48 67.69 -1.37
CA ALA A 509 -17.31 68.37 -1.94
C ALA A 509 -16.04 68.18 -1.09
N ASP A 510 -16.19 68.02 0.23
CA ASP A 510 -15.11 67.66 1.16
C ASP A 510 -15.57 66.57 2.14
N ARG A 511 -15.76 65.36 1.61
CA ARG A 511 -16.14 64.17 2.38
C ARG A 511 -15.24 63.87 3.59
N PRO A 512 -13.89 63.95 3.49
CA PRO A 512 -13.02 63.67 4.63
C PRO A 512 -12.93 64.83 5.64
N GLY A 513 -13.35 66.04 5.26
CA GLY A 513 -13.38 67.22 6.13
C GLY A 513 -14.29 67.07 7.34
N ALA A 514 -13.93 67.78 8.42
CA ALA A 514 -14.74 67.86 9.63
C ALA A 514 -16.07 68.59 9.33
N TYR A 515 -17.17 68.06 9.83
CA TYR A 515 -18.46 68.71 9.74
C TYR A 515 -18.46 69.99 10.58
N ALA A 516 -18.68 71.11 9.91
CA ALA A 516 -18.65 72.46 10.50
C ALA A 516 -20.04 73.11 10.58
N GLY A 517 -21.11 72.37 10.29
CA GLY A 517 -22.48 72.86 10.39
C GLY A 517 -23.00 72.90 11.83
N ALA A 518 -24.24 73.36 12.01
CA ALA A 518 -24.91 73.35 13.30
C ALA A 518 -24.97 71.93 13.90
N ALA A 519 -24.96 71.83 15.23
CA ALA A 519 -25.01 70.54 15.92
C ALA A 519 -26.19 69.71 15.41
N ILE A 520 -25.99 68.42 15.16
CA ILE A 520 -27.00 67.55 14.54
C ILE A 520 -28.29 67.51 15.38
N ALA A 521 -28.16 67.62 16.71
CA ALA A 521 -29.29 67.71 17.64
C ALA A 521 -30.13 69.00 17.48
N ASP A 522 -29.58 70.03 16.85
CA ASP A 522 -30.18 71.37 16.74
C ASP A 522 -30.60 71.71 15.30
N LEU A 523 -30.48 70.77 14.36
CA LEU A 523 -30.87 71.03 12.97
C LEU A 523 -32.39 71.27 12.86
N PRO A 524 -32.81 72.33 12.13
CA PRO A 524 -34.22 72.68 11.96
C PRO A 524 -34.91 71.69 11.01
N GLY A 525 -36.25 71.65 10.99
CA GLY A 525 -37.00 70.91 9.95
C GLY A 525 -37.08 69.37 10.12
N LEU A 526 -36.48 68.80 11.17
CA LEU A 526 -36.60 67.39 11.55
C LEU A 526 -37.59 67.19 12.71
N THR A 527 -38.33 66.08 12.70
CA THR A 527 -39.09 65.64 13.89
C THR A 527 -38.15 65.07 14.94
N GLN A 528 -38.65 64.87 16.17
CA GLN A 528 -37.86 64.28 17.25
C GLN A 528 -37.42 62.84 16.94
N GLU A 529 -38.30 62.03 16.35
CA GLU A 529 -37.98 60.66 15.93
C GLU A 529 -36.93 60.63 14.80
N GLU A 530 -37.05 61.51 13.80
CA GLU A 530 -36.06 61.63 12.71
C GLU A 530 -34.67 62.01 13.27
N ARG A 531 -34.64 62.90 14.26
CA ARG A 531 -33.40 63.32 14.93
C ARG A 531 -32.75 62.19 15.72
N GLU A 532 -33.53 61.41 16.46
CA GLU A 532 -33.03 60.25 17.19
C GLU A 532 -32.46 59.18 16.25
N LEU A 533 -33.10 58.94 15.10
CA LEU A 533 -32.60 58.03 14.06
C LEU A 533 -31.28 58.49 13.45
N VAL A 534 -31.14 59.77 13.12
CA VAL A 534 -29.88 60.33 12.60
C VAL A 534 -28.77 60.24 13.64
N LEU A 535 -29.05 60.59 14.90
CA LEU A 535 -28.07 60.49 15.99
C LEU A 535 -27.63 59.04 16.26
N ALA A 536 -28.55 58.08 16.20
CA ALA A 536 -28.23 56.66 16.35
C ALA A 536 -27.41 56.10 15.17
N ALA A 537 -27.53 56.69 13.98
CA ALA A 537 -26.79 56.28 12.80
C ALA A 537 -25.39 56.92 12.68
N LEU A 538 -25.06 57.90 13.53
CA LEU A 538 -23.74 58.51 13.58
C LEU A 538 -22.74 57.61 14.34
N PRO A 539 -21.48 57.50 13.87
CA PRO A 539 -20.46 56.82 14.65
C PRO A 539 -20.23 57.55 15.98
N PRO A 540 -20.07 56.85 17.11
CA PRO A 540 -19.88 57.50 18.40
C PRO A 540 -18.59 58.36 18.40
N LEU A 541 -18.68 59.59 18.91
CA LEU A 541 -17.52 60.47 19.14
C LEU A 541 -16.69 60.03 20.37
N THR A 542 -17.15 59.01 21.10
CA THR A 542 -16.44 58.42 22.23
C THR A 542 -15.51 57.28 21.78
N ARG A 543 -14.58 56.92 22.67
CA ARG A 543 -13.37 56.12 22.44
C ARG A 543 -13.55 54.94 21.46
N ARG A 544 -12.67 54.83 20.47
CA ARG A 544 -12.57 53.72 19.51
C ARG A 544 -11.84 52.54 20.16
N LEU A 545 -12.54 51.41 20.32
CA LEU A 545 -11.93 50.16 20.75
C LEU A 545 -11.12 49.54 19.59
N VAL A 546 -9.87 49.20 19.86
CA VAL A 546 -8.96 48.49 18.94
C VAL A 546 -8.57 47.18 19.58
N THR A 547 -8.86 46.07 18.89
CA THR A 547 -8.52 44.72 19.32
C THR A 547 -7.40 44.15 18.45
N PHE A 548 -6.35 43.61 19.07
CA PHE A 548 -5.29 42.89 18.35
C PHE A 548 -4.95 41.58 19.06
N ARG A 549 -4.48 40.60 18.28
CA ARG A 549 -4.12 39.27 18.78
C ARG A 549 -2.65 38.97 18.52
N ILE A 550 -1.91 38.67 19.58
CA ILE A 550 -0.56 38.10 19.47
C ILE A 550 -0.75 36.59 19.25
N PRO A 551 -0.33 36.03 18.09
CA PRO A 551 -0.52 34.61 17.79
C PRO A 551 0.38 33.73 18.68
N GLY A 552 -0.15 32.58 19.11
CA GLY A 552 0.63 31.59 19.82
C GLY A 552 1.58 30.81 18.91
N LEU A 553 2.61 30.22 19.51
CA LEU A 553 3.65 29.49 18.79
C LEU A 553 3.09 28.34 17.93
N HIS A 554 2.06 27.64 18.43
CA HIS A 554 1.36 26.60 17.69
C HIS A 554 0.77 27.11 16.36
N ALA A 555 0.02 28.21 16.40
CA ALA A 555 -0.62 28.78 15.21
C ALA A 555 0.41 29.27 14.17
N LEU A 556 1.55 29.77 14.63
CA LEU A 556 2.65 30.19 13.74
C LEU A 556 3.36 29.01 13.09
N LEU A 557 3.58 27.91 13.81
CA LEU A 557 4.17 26.69 13.27
C LEU A 557 3.20 25.96 12.31
N GLU A 558 1.91 25.97 12.62
CA GLU A 558 0.85 25.42 11.77
C GLU A 558 0.76 26.19 10.45
N ALA A 559 0.84 27.52 10.48
CA ALA A 559 0.91 28.36 9.29
C ALA A 559 2.14 28.11 8.40
N GLN A 560 3.19 27.44 8.92
CA GLN A 560 4.36 26.98 8.16
C GLN A 560 4.24 25.55 7.63
N GLY A 561 3.07 24.90 7.79
CA GLY A 561 2.80 23.56 7.28
C GLY A 561 3.49 22.42 8.05
N LEU A 562 3.71 22.58 9.35
CA LEU A 562 4.23 21.50 10.20
C LEU A 562 3.09 20.61 10.71
N GLU A 563 3.21 19.30 10.49
CA GLU A 563 2.26 18.29 10.97
C GLU A 563 2.57 17.80 12.41
N SER A 564 1.61 17.12 13.05
CA SER A 564 1.50 16.92 14.50
C SER A 564 2.76 16.41 15.23
N GLU A 565 3.53 15.47 14.68
CA GLU A 565 4.70 14.91 15.36
C GLU A 565 5.93 15.84 15.28
N ALA A 566 6.16 16.45 14.10
CA ALA A 566 7.19 17.47 13.93
C ALA A 566 6.84 18.75 14.70
N MET A 567 5.57 19.14 14.73
CA MET A 567 5.00 20.21 15.55
C MET A 567 5.30 19.99 17.04
N THR A 568 5.00 18.80 17.57
CA THR A 568 5.24 18.47 18.98
C THR A 568 6.73 18.54 19.33
N ARG A 569 7.61 18.06 18.45
CA ARG A 569 9.07 18.13 18.65
C ARG A 569 9.57 19.58 18.57
N ALA A 570 9.08 20.37 17.61
CA ALA A 570 9.40 21.80 17.50
C ALA A 570 9.01 22.56 18.77
N LEU A 571 7.76 22.39 19.23
CA LEU A 571 7.23 23.02 20.44
C LEU A 571 8.04 22.64 21.68
N ARG A 572 8.39 21.35 21.83
CA ARG A 572 9.25 20.88 22.93
C ARG A 572 10.64 21.51 22.90
N LEU A 573 11.28 21.53 21.73
CA LEU A 573 12.63 22.09 21.58
C LEU A 573 12.64 23.60 21.80
N MET A 574 11.61 24.30 21.32
CA MET A 574 11.44 25.72 21.58
C MET A 574 11.17 25.97 23.06
N ALA A 575 10.33 25.16 23.69
CA ALA A 575 10.05 25.26 25.12
C ALA A 575 11.30 25.02 25.99
N ALA A 576 12.13 24.06 25.59
CA ALA A 576 13.39 23.75 26.27
C ALA A 576 14.44 24.85 26.07
N LYS A 577 14.50 25.49 24.90
CA LYS A 577 15.51 26.51 24.56
C LYS A 577 15.13 27.92 25.05
N TYR A 578 13.84 28.25 25.05
CA TYR A 578 13.34 29.62 25.24
C TYR A 578 12.30 29.76 26.37
N GLY A 579 11.89 28.66 27.03
CA GLY A 579 10.84 28.65 28.06
C GLY A 579 9.46 28.30 27.50
N PRO A 580 8.43 28.10 28.36
CA PRO A 580 7.10 27.64 27.95
C PRO A 580 6.52 28.44 26.77
N ALA A 581 5.90 27.75 25.82
CA ALA A 581 5.42 28.36 24.56
C ALA A 581 4.39 29.47 24.79
N GLU A 582 3.62 29.38 25.87
CA GLU A 582 2.62 30.37 26.27
C GLU A 582 3.24 31.64 26.87
N LEU A 583 4.52 31.60 27.25
CA LEU A 583 5.25 32.72 27.86
C LEU A 583 6.20 33.43 26.88
N MET A 584 6.21 33.02 25.61
CA MET A 584 7.05 33.64 24.59
C MET A 584 6.48 34.99 24.15
N VAL A 585 7.35 35.99 24.09
CA VAL A 585 7.04 37.38 23.75
C VAL A 585 7.36 37.69 22.27
N PRO A 586 6.98 38.85 21.70
CA PRO A 586 7.39 39.24 20.37
C PRO A 586 8.91 39.11 20.12
N GLY A 587 9.29 38.36 19.08
CA GLY A 587 10.68 37.99 18.85
C GLY A 587 10.88 36.92 17.78
N ALA A 588 12.15 36.59 17.48
CA ALA A 588 12.52 35.53 16.56
C ALA A 588 13.08 34.32 17.33
N TYR A 589 12.58 33.13 16.99
CA TYR A 589 12.87 31.88 17.69
C TYR A 589 13.29 30.81 16.70
N SER A 590 14.40 30.12 16.96
CA SER A 590 14.91 29.06 16.08
C SER A 590 15.34 27.80 16.83
N VAL A 591 14.98 26.64 16.28
CA VAL A 591 15.40 25.32 16.78
C VAL A 591 15.72 24.39 15.62
N SER A 592 16.67 23.49 15.84
CA SER A 592 16.96 22.39 14.93
C SER A 592 16.28 21.13 15.45
N ILE A 593 15.37 20.55 14.67
CA ILE A 593 14.79 19.23 14.99
C ILE A 593 15.80 18.16 14.55
N PRO A 594 16.39 17.37 15.48
CA PRO A 594 17.26 16.26 15.11
C PRO A 594 16.45 15.14 14.42
N PRO A 595 17.08 14.33 13.55
CA PRO A 595 16.40 13.22 12.87
C PRO A 595 15.81 12.21 13.88
N GLU A 596 14.82 11.44 13.43
CA GLU A 596 14.33 10.28 14.18
C GLU A 596 15.46 9.28 14.43
N PRO A 597 15.51 8.60 15.59
CA PRO A 597 16.51 7.58 15.82
C PRO A 597 16.32 6.41 14.83
N GLU A 598 17.38 6.10 14.11
CA GLU A 598 17.52 4.83 13.39
C GLU A 598 17.43 3.66 14.39
N MET A 599 16.70 2.61 14.01
CA MET A 599 16.79 1.32 14.71
C MET A 599 18.18 0.72 14.47
N PRO A 600 18.88 0.21 15.51
CA PRO A 600 20.20 -0.39 15.35
C PRO A 600 20.16 -1.67 14.50
N SER A 601 21.17 -1.81 13.63
CA SER A 601 21.52 -3.02 12.90
C SER A 601 21.66 -4.24 13.82
N SER A 602 21.32 -5.43 13.29
CA SER A 602 21.37 -6.76 13.92
C SER A 602 22.51 -6.97 14.93
N ALA A 603 22.15 -7.20 16.20
CA ALA A 603 23.10 -7.68 17.21
C ALA A 603 23.45 -9.15 16.97
N ALA A 604 24.74 -9.48 16.92
CA ALA A 604 25.23 -10.85 16.73
C ALA A 604 24.88 -11.76 17.93
N TYR A 605 24.24 -12.89 17.67
CA TYR A 605 23.93 -13.93 18.66
C TYR A 605 25.17 -14.80 18.93
N THR A 606 25.24 -15.45 20.09
CA THR A 606 26.26 -16.47 20.43
C THR A 606 25.81 -17.86 19.97
N ASN A 607 26.76 -18.80 19.86
CA ASN A 607 26.46 -20.19 19.53
C ASN A 607 25.44 -20.82 20.50
N GLN A 608 25.52 -20.51 21.80
CA GLN A 608 24.57 -21.02 22.80
C GLN A 608 23.14 -20.51 22.59
N GLU A 609 22.99 -19.25 22.19
CA GLU A 609 21.68 -18.63 21.97
C GLU A 609 21.01 -19.22 20.72
N ILE A 610 21.78 -19.48 19.67
CA ILE A 610 21.32 -20.17 18.46
C ILE A 610 20.93 -21.63 18.79
N ILE A 611 21.76 -22.37 19.54
CA ILE A 611 21.43 -23.74 19.99
C ILE A 611 20.09 -23.76 20.74
N ASN A 612 19.90 -22.84 21.69
CA ASN A 612 18.69 -22.79 22.51
C ASN A 612 17.44 -22.42 21.69
N ALA A 613 17.57 -21.47 20.76
CA ALA A 613 16.48 -21.04 19.91
C ALA A 613 15.99 -22.18 19.01
N PHE A 614 16.92 -22.89 18.37
CA PHE A 614 16.60 -24.04 17.52
C PHE A 614 16.02 -25.22 18.30
N TYR A 615 16.55 -25.50 19.50
CA TYR A 615 16.00 -26.52 20.38
C TYR A 615 14.56 -26.20 20.80
N THR A 616 14.30 -24.94 21.16
CA THR A 616 12.98 -24.49 21.61
C THR A 616 11.98 -24.47 20.47
N ALA A 617 12.34 -23.92 19.31
CA ALA A 617 11.51 -23.86 18.11
C ALA A 617 11.19 -25.25 17.55
N GLY A 618 12.12 -26.21 17.68
CA GLY A 618 11.91 -27.61 17.31
C GLY A 618 11.11 -28.43 18.32
N GLY A 619 10.40 -27.80 19.26
CA GLY A 619 9.62 -28.49 20.28
C GLY A 619 10.47 -29.28 21.28
N LYS A 620 11.64 -28.75 21.65
CA LYS A 620 12.66 -29.42 22.49
C LYS A 620 13.29 -30.67 21.83
N THR A 621 13.41 -30.64 20.50
CA THR A 621 14.12 -31.65 19.71
C THR A 621 15.17 -31.00 18.80
N TRP A 622 16.14 -31.77 18.32
CA TRP A 622 17.18 -31.29 17.40
C TRP A 622 16.78 -31.34 15.93
N THR A 623 15.52 -31.66 15.63
CA THR A 623 15.01 -31.83 14.26
C THR A 623 15.21 -30.56 13.43
N LEU A 624 14.88 -29.40 14.00
CA LEU A 624 14.98 -28.11 13.32
C LEU A 624 16.44 -27.67 13.12
N LEU A 625 17.30 -27.94 14.10
CA LEU A 625 18.74 -27.65 14.02
C LEU A 625 19.43 -28.50 12.93
N ASN A 626 19.09 -29.79 12.85
CA ASN A 626 19.60 -30.70 11.83
C ASN A 626 19.05 -30.34 10.44
N LYS A 627 17.76 -29.99 10.36
CA LYS A 627 17.12 -29.52 9.13
C LYS A 627 17.78 -28.24 8.62
N ALA A 628 18.17 -27.33 9.51
CA ALA A 628 18.94 -26.13 9.21
C ALA A 628 20.39 -26.39 8.74
N GLY A 629 20.85 -27.65 8.77
CA GLY A 629 22.22 -28.01 8.38
C GLY A 629 23.28 -27.56 9.39
N LEU A 630 22.88 -27.17 10.60
CA LEU A 630 23.81 -26.76 11.65
C LEU A 630 24.34 -27.97 12.41
N ASN A 631 25.63 -27.93 12.76
CA ASN A 631 26.26 -29.01 13.52
C ASN A 631 26.27 -28.67 15.01
N LEU A 632 25.44 -29.39 15.79
CA LEU A 632 25.34 -29.18 17.24
C LEU A 632 26.67 -29.36 17.96
N LEU A 633 27.49 -30.36 17.58
CA LEU A 633 28.78 -30.63 18.22
C LEU A 633 29.77 -29.49 17.96
N ALA A 634 29.77 -28.91 16.76
CA ALA A 634 30.63 -27.78 16.40
C ALA A 634 30.20 -26.48 17.10
N LEU A 635 28.89 -26.22 17.21
CA LEU A 635 28.41 -25.05 17.96
C LEU A 635 28.60 -25.23 19.47
N ALA A 636 28.53 -26.47 19.96
CA ALA A 636 28.70 -26.81 21.37
C ALA A 636 30.16 -26.81 21.83
N SER A 637 31.15 -26.88 20.93
CA SER A 637 32.57 -26.86 21.30
C SER A 637 33.04 -25.49 21.79
N ASP A 638 32.39 -24.41 21.33
CA ASP A 638 32.59 -23.06 21.85
C ASP A 638 31.25 -22.31 21.93
N ARG A 639 30.52 -22.56 23.02
CA ARG A 639 29.16 -22.06 23.24
C ARG A 639 29.10 -20.55 23.44
N ALA A 640 30.16 -19.94 23.96
CA ALA A 640 30.19 -18.52 24.28
C ALA A 640 30.62 -17.65 23.08
N ALA A 641 31.26 -18.24 22.06
CA ALA A 641 31.67 -17.52 20.87
C ALA A 641 30.48 -16.93 20.09
N PRO A 642 30.68 -15.79 19.40
CA PRO A 642 29.73 -15.25 18.44
C PRO A 642 29.41 -16.29 17.36
N TYR A 643 28.13 -16.43 17.02
CA TYR A 643 27.69 -17.31 15.97
C TYR A 643 28.10 -16.77 14.61
N ALA A 644 28.92 -17.54 13.90
CA ALA A 644 29.47 -17.20 12.59
C ALA A 644 28.82 -17.98 11.44
N GLY A 645 27.72 -18.71 11.71
CA GLY A 645 26.96 -19.42 10.69
C GLY A 645 25.97 -18.52 9.95
N PRO A 646 25.22 -19.08 8.97
CA PRO A 646 24.26 -18.32 8.17
C PRO A 646 23.17 -17.70 9.05
N ALA A 647 22.67 -16.52 8.67
CA ALA A 647 21.56 -15.88 9.38
C ALA A 647 20.31 -16.75 9.31
N VAL A 648 19.44 -16.71 10.34
CA VAL A 648 18.21 -17.54 10.38
C VAL A 648 17.31 -17.27 9.16
N ASP A 649 17.30 -16.04 8.63
CA ASP A 649 16.58 -15.68 7.40
C ASP A 649 17.11 -16.33 6.13
N GLU A 650 18.39 -16.66 6.12
CA GLU A 650 19.11 -17.18 4.96
C GLU A 650 19.14 -18.73 4.95
N MET A 651 18.60 -19.37 5.99
CA MET A 651 18.52 -20.83 6.08
C MET A 651 17.40 -21.37 5.19
N ALA A 652 17.76 -21.63 3.93
CA ALA A 652 16.85 -22.07 2.87
C ALA A 652 16.16 -23.42 3.15
N THR A 653 16.70 -24.23 4.06
CA THR A 653 16.12 -25.54 4.42
C THR A 653 14.99 -25.44 5.45
N LEU A 654 14.75 -24.26 6.02
CA LEU A 654 13.63 -23.97 6.93
C LEU A 654 12.49 -23.27 6.17
N THR A 655 11.24 -23.52 6.57
CA THR A 655 10.09 -22.75 6.11
C THR A 655 10.05 -21.36 6.75
N ASP A 656 9.28 -20.41 6.21
CA ASP A 656 9.10 -19.09 6.82
C ASP A 656 8.53 -19.17 8.23
N GLU A 657 7.64 -20.12 8.47
CA GLU A 657 7.05 -20.38 9.78
C GLU A 657 8.09 -20.93 10.77
N GLU A 658 8.93 -21.87 10.33
CA GLU A 658 10.03 -22.41 11.13
C GLU A 658 11.11 -21.35 11.43
N ARG A 659 11.45 -20.51 10.44
CA ARG A 659 12.33 -19.35 10.64
C ARG A 659 11.72 -18.39 11.66
N ALA A 660 10.42 -18.13 11.58
CA ALA A 660 9.72 -17.30 12.54
C ALA A 660 9.74 -17.90 13.96
N TRP A 661 9.58 -19.22 14.11
CA TRP A 661 9.69 -19.90 15.41
C TRP A 661 11.09 -19.80 16.01
N VAL A 662 12.14 -20.02 15.22
CA VAL A 662 13.54 -19.88 15.67
C VAL A 662 13.81 -18.43 16.09
N LYS A 663 13.37 -17.46 15.30
CA LYS A 663 13.50 -16.03 15.64
C LYS A 663 12.77 -15.65 16.91
N ALA A 664 11.57 -16.19 17.11
CA ALA A 664 10.79 -15.96 18.33
C ALA A 664 11.44 -16.59 19.57
N ALA A 665 12.26 -17.63 19.39
CA ALA A 665 12.99 -18.30 20.44
C ALA A 665 14.40 -17.73 20.71
N LEU A 666 14.90 -16.80 19.87
CA LEU A 666 16.15 -16.10 20.12
C LEU A 666 16.00 -15.08 21.25
N PRO A 667 16.97 -14.99 22.18
CA PRO A 667 16.91 -14.03 23.26
C PRO A 667 17.03 -12.60 22.70
N LEU A 668 16.11 -11.73 23.11
CA LEU A 668 16.16 -10.32 22.76
C LEU A 668 17.41 -9.69 23.40
N LYS A 669 18.44 -9.41 22.60
CA LYS A 669 19.60 -8.64 23.08
C LYS A 669 19.22 -7.18 23.21
N LEU A 670 18.90 -6.79 24.44
CA LEU A 670 18.63 -5.42 24.84
C LEU A 670 19.92 -4.59 24.74
N ALA A 671 19.82 -3.37 24.20
CA ALA A 671 20.79 -2.32 24.51
C ALA A 671 20.74 -2.06 26.04
N THR A 672 21.91 -1.76 26.63
CA THR A 672 22.16 -1.70 28.07
C THR A 672 21.16 -0.86 28.91
N PRO A 673 21.00 -1.15 30.22
CA PRO A 673 19.92 -0.61 31.07
C PRO A 673 19.93 0.91 31.32
N ALA A 674 20.99 1.63 30.93
CA ALA A 674 21.09 3.08 31.14
C ALA A 674 20.09 3.88 30.28
N THR A 675 19.64 3.33 29.15
CA THR A 675 18.78 4.02 28.18
C THR A 675 17.28 3.88 28.45
N MET A 676 16.85 2.97 29.33
CA MET A 676 15.41 2.71 29.55
C MET A 676 14.68 3.75 30.40
N ARG A 677 15.39 4.62 31.14
CA ARG A 677 14.71 5.71 31.88
C ARG A 677 14.41 6.95 31.03
N GLY A 678 14.97 7.04 29.82
CA GLY A 678 14.82 8.23 28.95
C GLY A 678 13.79 8.11 27.82
N MET A 679 13.21 6.94 27.57
CA MET A 679 12.35 6.69 26.39
C MET A 679 10.84 6.72 26.64
N MET A 680 10.38 7.09 27.85
CA MET A 680 8.96 7.37 28.08
C MET A 680 8.75 8.87 28.29
N ALA A 681 8.58 9.59 27.18
CA ALA A 681 7.71 10.75 27.21
C ALA A 681 6.29 10.25 26.90
N PRO A 682 5.29 10.56 27.74
CA PRO A 682 3.91 10.16 27.47
C PRO A 682 3.40 10.86 26.19
N LEU A 683 2.56 10.17 25.41
CA LEU A 683 1.63 10.83 24.48
C LEU A 683 0.80 11.86 25.28
N PRO A 684 0.25 12.93 24.67
CA PRO A 684 -0.62 13.89 25.36
C PRO A 684 -2.00 13.31 25.73
N LEU A 685 -2.07 12.00 26.01
CA LEU A 685 -3.24 11.34 26.55
C LEU A 685 -3.42 11.77 28.00
N THR A 686 -4.35 12.69 28.23
CA THR A 686 -4.79 13.01 29.59
C THR A 686 -5.65 11.87 30.10
N ILE A 687 -5.03 10.91 30.77
CA ILE A 687 -5.72 9.76 31.38
C ILE A 687 -6.02 10.10 32.84
N LYS A 688 -7.32 10.16 33.17
CA LYS A 688 -7.77 10.41 34.54
C LYS A 688 -7.77 9.10 35.34
N TRP A 689 -7.08 9.07 36.46
CA TRP A 689 -7.06 7.90 37.34
C TRP A 689 -8.28 7.88 38.27
N GLU A 690 -9.14 6.88 38.13
CA GLU A 690 -10.38 6.70 38.90
C GLU A 690 -10.49 5.24 39.34
N PRO A 691 -9.84 4.85 40.45
CA PRO A 691 -9.59 3.43 40.75
C PRO A 691 -10.89 2.66 41.01
N ALA A 692 -10.90 1.41 40.50
CA ALA A 692 -11.86 0.38 40.89
C ALA A 692 -11.58 -0.12 42.32
N ALA A 693 -12.58 -0.74 42.95
CA ALA A 693 -12.41 -1.39 44.24
C ALA A 693 -11.39 -2.55 44.12
N PRO A 694 -10.47 -2.75 45.09
CA PRO A 694 -9.49 -3.84 45.08
C PRO A 694 -10.09 -5.23 44.90
N GLU A 695 -11.36 -5.42 45.30
CA GLU A 695 -12.12 -6.66 45.18
C GLU A 695 -12.50 -7.00 43.73
N ASN A 696 -12.42 -6.03 42.81
CA ASN A 696 -12.89 -6.13 41.43
C ASN A 696 -11.76 -6.30 40.40
N TYR A 697 -10.51 -6.50 40.83
CA TYR A 697 -9.39 -6.89 39.96
C TYR A 697 -8.44 -7.85 40.69
N VAL A 698 -7.54 -8.49 39.96
CA VAL A 698 -6.49 -9.34 40.55
C VAL A 698 -5.16 -8.62 40.41
N LYS A 699 -4.41 -8.49 41.52
CA LYS A 699 -3.08 -7.88 41.50
C LYS A 699 -2.11 -8.80 40.74
N GLY A 700 -1.41 -8.23 39.75
CA GLY A 700 -0.57 -8.98 38.83
C GLY A 700 -1.35 -9.76 37.77
N ARG A 701 -0.60 -10.41 36.86
CA ARG A 701 -1.13 -11.19 35.72
C ARG A 701 -0.73 -12.66 35.71
N ALA A 702 -0.24 -13.18 36.84
CA ALA A 702 0.21 -14.58 36.97
C ALA A 702 1.20 -15.06 35.88
N GLY A 703 2.04 -14.14 35.36
CA GLY A 703 3.02 -14.44 34.31
C GLY A 703 2.50 -14.34 32.86
N HIS A 704 1.21 -14.04 32.65
CA HIS A 704 0.67 -13.84 31.32
C HIS A 704 1.12 -12.50 30.70
N PRO A 705 1.53 -12.48 29.42
CA PRO A 705 1.83 -11.24 28.71
C PRO A 705 0.54 -10.50 28.35
N ILE A 706 0.62 -9.18 28.20
CA ILE A 706 -0.44 -8.40 27.57
C ILE A 706 -0.27 -8.51 26.06
N ASP A 707 -1.04 -9.38 25.43
CA ASP A 707 -0.96 -9.64 23.99
C ASP A 707 -2.32 -9.55 23.27
N LEU A 708 -3.34 -9.06 23.99
CA LEU A 708 -4.70 -8.89 23.51
C LEU A 708 -5.29 -7.57 24.01
N LEU A 709 -6.02 -6.85 23.16
CA LEU A 709 -6.89 -5.74 23.56
C LEU A 709 -8.35 -6.17 23.33
N VAL A 710 -9.21 -5.92 24.31
CA VAL A 710 -10.63 -6.25 24.20
C VAL A 710 -11.45 -4.96 24.27
N ILE A 711 -12.25 -4.72 23.24
CA ILE A 711 -13.10 -3.53 23.10
C ILE A 711 -14.53 -3.87 23.52
N HIS A 712 -15.12 -3.00 24.35
CA HIS A 712 -16.45 -3.21 24.92
C HIS A 712 -17.28 -1.92 24.91
N ALA A 713 -18.61 -2.05 24.86
CA ALA A 713 -19.57 -1.06 25.34
C ALA A 713 -19.79 -1.22 26.85
N THR A 714 -20.00 -0.13 27.58
CA THR A 714 -20.29 -0.16 29.02
C THR A 714 -21.71 -0.61 29.37
N GLY A 715 -22.68 -0.41 28.46
CA GLY A 715 -24.12 -0.61 28.73
C GLY A 715 -24.68 0.37 29.78
N ALA A 716 -23.94 1.43 30.11
CA ALA A 716 -24.34 2.48 31.06
C ALA A 716 -23.52 3.76 30.86
N GLY A 717 -23.97 4.86 31.46
CA GLY A 717 -23.20 6.10 31.55
C GLY A 717 -21.90 5.95 32.35
N TRP A 718 -21.00 6.94 32.23
CA TRP A 718 -19.74 6.99 32.97
C TRP A 718 -19.90 6.78 34.48
N ARG A 719 -20.80 7.55 35.13
CA ARG A 719 -21.06 7.44 36.58
C ARG A 719 -21.49 6.04 37.01
N GLY A 720 -22.45 5.45 36.29
CA GLY A 720 -22.91 4.08 36.57
C GLY A 720 -21.83 3.02 36.30
N THR A 721 -20.90 3.28 35.38
CA THR A 721 -19.74 2.40 35.13
C THR A 721 -18.74 2.47 36.28
N LEU A 722 -18.45 3.68 36.79
CA LEU A 722 -17.56 3.87 37.93
C LEU A 722 -18.15 3.31 39.23
N GLU A 723 -19.45 3.51 39.46
CA GLU A 723 -20.17 2.93 40.60
C GLU A 723 -20.08 1.40 40.59
N ARG A 724 -20.35 0.76 39.45
CA ARG A 724 -20.21 -0.71 39.29
C ARG A 724 -18.78 -1.18 39.54
N ALA A 725 -17.77 -0.47 39.06
CA ALA A 725 -16.37 -0.80 39.31
C ALA A 725 -15.96 -0.65 40.80
N ARG A 726 -16.73 0.11 41.59
CA ARG A 726 -16.51 0.34 43.04
C ARG A 726 -17.43 -0.50 43.95
N GLN A 727 -18.36 -1.28 43.40
CA GLN A 727 -19.21 -2.16 44.20
C GLN A 727 -18.40 -3.31 44.82
N VAL A 728 -18.60 -3.57 46.11
CA VAL A 728 -17.76 -4.47 46.92
C VAL A 728 -17.87 -5.95 46.50
N ILE A 729 -18.93 -6.35 45.79
CA ILE A 729 -19.13 -7.75 45.35
C ILE A 729 -19.73 -7.78 43.94
N GLY A 730 -19.04 -8.44 43.00
CA GLY A 730 -19.57 -8.79 41.68
C GLY A 730 -19.41 -7.74 40.57
N GLY A 731 -18.63 -6.68 40.79
CA GLY A 731 -18.44 -5.59 39.82
C GLY A 731 -17.47 -5.96 38.68
N ALA A 732 -17.88 -5.69 37.43
CA ALA A 732 -16.99 -5.72 36.28
C ALA A 732 -16.09 -4.46 36.28
N SER A 733 -14.81 -4.61 35.94
CA SER A 733 -13.84 -3.52 35.89
C SER A 733 -13.04 -3.56 34.57
N PRO A 734 -13.21 -2.61 33.64
CA PRO A 734 -12.28 -2.41 32.53
C PRO A 734 -10.99 -1.74 33.00
N HIS A 735 -9.92 -1.83 32.21
CA HIS A 735 -8.70 -1.07 32.48
C HIS A 735 -8.91 0.39 32.15
N TYR A 736 -9.57 0.65 31.00
CA TYR A 736 -9.85 1.99 30.50
C TYR A 736 -11.33 2.18 30.18
N VAL A 737 -11.84 3.38 30.43
CA VAL A 737 -13.18 3.83 30.03
C VAL A 737 -13.06 5.12 29.22
N ILE A 738 -13.73 5.20 28.08
CA ILE A 738 -13.81 6.40 27.24
C ILE A 738 -15.23 6.97 27.30
N ASP A 739 -15.38 8.15 27.88
CA ASP A 739 -16.66 8.85 27.97
C ASP A 739 -17.09 9.43 26.61
N ARG A 740 -18.34 9.90 26.51
CA ARG A 740 -18.94 10.41 25.26
C ARG A 740 -18.18 11.59 24.66
N ASP A 741 -17.51 12.38 25.48
CA ASP A 741 -16.70 13.53 25.08
C ASP A 741 -15.24 13.16 24.72
N GLY A 742 -14.89 11.88 24.74
CA GLY A 742 -13.53 11.39 24.50
C GLY A 742 -12.64 11.35 25.75
N THR A 743 -13.11 11.80 26.91
CA THR A 743 -12.32 11.72 28.16
C THR A 743 -11.96 10.27 28.48
N ILE A 744 -10.67 10.01 28.71
CA ILE A 744 -10.16 8.67 29.05
C ILE A 744 -9.93 8.57 30.56
N TYR A 745 -10.54 7.54 31.17
CA TYR A 745 -10.34 7.17 32.55
C TYR A 745 -9.63 5.82 32.65
N GLN A 746 -8.71 5.66 33.59
CA GLN A 746 -8.09 4.37 33.92
C GLN A 746 -8.53 3.94 35.31
N LEU A 747 -9.07 2.72 35.40
CA LEU A 747 -9.68 2.17 36.62
C LEU A 747 -8.82 1.08 37.26
N VAL A 748 -8.05 0.35 36.45
CA VAL A 748 -7.14 -0.72 36.88
C VAL A 748 -5.78 -0.49 36.21
N ARG A 749 -4.69 -0.70 36.96
CA ARG A 749 -3.34 -0.56 36.41
C ARG A 749 -3.09 -1.65 35.38
N ASP A 750 -2.33 -1.34 34.35
CA ASP A 750 -2.06 -2.30 33.28
C ASP A 750 -1.32 -3.55 33.75
N GLN A 751 -0.57 -3.49 34.86
CA GLN A 751 0.11 -4.65 35.43
C GLN A 751 -0.80 -5.61 36.20
N ASP A 752 -2.04 -5.21 36.48
CA ASP A 752 -3.03 -5.97 37.23
C ASP A 752 -4.11 -6.49 36.26
N ALA A 753 -4.71 -7.65 36.55
CA ALA A 753 -5.75 -8.22 35.70
C ALA A 753 -7.13 -7.70 36.09
N ALA A 754 -7.70 -6.81 35.28
CA ALA A 754 -9.07 -6.32 35.48
C ALA A 754 -10.13 -7.40 35.18
N ARG A 755 -11.31 -7.29 35.79
CA ARG A 755 -12.45 -8.21 35.56
C ARG A 755 -13.40 -7.63 34.51
N HIS A 756 -12.92 -7.49 33.28
CA HIS A 756 -13.68 -6.84 32.19
C HIS A 756 -14.40 -7.82 31.28
N VAL A 757 -14.06 -9.12 31.38
CA VAL A 757 -14.73 -10.21 30.70
C VAL A 757 -15.40 -11.10 31.74
N LEU A 758 -16.72 -11.24 31.64
CA LEU A 758 -17.52 -12.21 32.39
C LEU A 758 -18.23 -13.10 31.37
N LEU A 759 -17.82 -14.37 31.27
CA LEU A 759 -18.40 -15.31 30.32
C LEU A 759 -19.62 -16.02 30.96
N LEU A 760 -20.79 -15.99 30.30
CA LEU A 760 -22.09 -16.28 30.94
C LEU A 760 -22.61 -17.75 30.80
N GLN A 761 -22.02 -18.62 29.97
CA GLN A 761 -22.48 -20.02 29.75
C GLN A 761 -21.31 -21.00 29.44
N PRO A 762 -21.42 -22.32 29.75
CA PRO A 762 -20.39 -23.16 30.41
C PRO A 762 -18.95 -22.78 30.05
N ALA A 763 -18.54 -21.62 30.55
CA ALA A 763 -17.37 -20.89 30.07
C ALA A 763 -16.13 -21.20 30.88
N ALA A 764 -16.22 -21.87 32.02
CA ALA A 764 -15.08 -22.13 32.89
C ALA A 764 -13.92 -22.81 32.13
N ALA A 765 -14.21 -23.76 31.23
CA ALA A 765 -13.20 -24.39 30.39
C ALA A 765 -12.61 -23.43 29.33
N ARG A 766 -13.44 -22.55 28.76
CA ARG A 766 -13.04 -21.55 27.76
C ARG A 766 -12.24 -20.40 28.38
N GLU A 767 -12.63 -19.95 29.56
CA GLU A 767 -11.91 -18.98 30.38
C GLU A 767 -10.57 -19.56 30.81
N ALA A 768 -10.55 -20.82 31.26
CA ALA A 768 -9.32 -21.51 31.63
C ALA A 768 -8.35 -21.64 30.45
N LEU A 769 -8.86 -21.85 29.24
CA LEU A 769 -8.05 -21.97 28.02
C LEU A 769 -7.54 -20.62 27.51
N ILE A 770 -8.42 -19.61 27.41
CA ILE A 770 -8.08 -18.31 26.79
C ILE A 770 -7.39 -17.38 27.79
N GLN A 771 -7.76 -17.45 29.07
CA GLN A 771 -7.33 -16.55 30.15
C GLN A 771 -7.51 -15.06 29.81
N PRO A 772 -8.69 -14.62 29.30
CA PRO A 772 -8.84 -13.33 28.64
C PRO A 772 -8.53 -12.14 29.56
N ASN A 773 -8.96 -12.17 30.82
CA ASN A 773 -8.68 -11.10 31.79
C ASN A 773 -7.18 -10.98 32.12
N ALA A 774 -6.45 -12.10 32.21
CA ALA A 774 -5.04 -12.10 32.61
C ALA A 774 -4.11 -11.60 31.48
N ARG A 775 -4.45 -11.90 30.22
CA ARG A 775 -3.60 -11.58 29.05
C ARG A 775 -4.01 -10.35 28.25
N SER A 776 -5.05 -9.64 28.69
CA SER A 776 -5.60 -8.52 27.92
C SER A 776 -5.82 -7.26 28.72
N LEU A 777 -5.96 -6.15 27.98
CA LEU A 777 -6.46 -4.88 28.48
C LEU A 777 -7.85 -4.62 27.90
N GLY A 778 -8.84 -4.49 28.79
CA GLY A 778 -10.20 -4.08 28.45
C GLY A 778 -10.33 -2.57 28.30
N VAL A 779 -10.77 -2.12 27.13
CA VAL A 779 -11.12 -0.73 26.81
C VAL A 779 -12.63 -0.64 26.59
N ALA A 780 -13.33 0.05 27.49
CA ALA A 780 -14.78 0.20 27.44
C ALA A 780 -15.19 1.61 26.97
N LEU A 781 -16.17 1.70 26.08
CA LEU A 781 -16.72 2.97 25.61
C LEU A 781 -18.09 3.19 26.25
N VAL A 782 -18.32 4.40 26.79
CA VAL A 782 -19.61 4.79 27.35
C VAL A 782 -20.66 4.75 26.26
N ASN A 783 -21.55 3.76 26.34
CA ASN A 783 -22.60 3.50 25.36
C ASN A 783 -23.72 2.69 26.03
N TRP A 784 -24.97 3.09 25.84
CA TRP A 784 -26.13 2.44 26.47
C TRP A 784 -26.67 1.22 25.71
N GLY A 785 -26.11 0.90 24.53
CA GLY A 785 -26.62 -0.16 23.67
C GLY A 785 -27.93 0.25 22.99
N GLN A 786 -28.90 -0.64 22.95
CA GLN A 786 -30.21 -0.36 22.35
C GLN A 786 -31.16 0.23 23.41
N ALA A 787 -31.69 1.43 23.16
CA ALA A 787 -32.66 2.11 24.02
C ALA A 787 -33.88 2.59 23.22
N ALA A 788 -35.04 2.65 23.85
CA ALA A 788 -36.24 3.23 23.24
C ALA A 788 -36.09 4.75 23.13
N ASN A 789 -36.38 5.33 21.96
CA ASN A 789 -36.50 6.78 21.82
C ASN A 789 -37.81 7.30 22.44
N GLU A 790 -38.03 8.62 22.44
CA GLU A 790 -39.24 9.25 23.00
C GLU A 790 -40.55 8.76 22.34
N ALA A 791 -40.47 8.15 21.15
CA ALA A 791 -41.58 7.52 20.43
C ALA A 791 -41.74 6.01 20.71
N GLY A 792 -40.93 5.43 21.60
CA GLY A 792 -40.95 4.01 21.96
C GLY A 792 -40.19 3.09 20.99
N GLU A 793 -39.51 3.62 19.98
CA GLU A 793 -38.75 2.83 19.01
C GLU A 793 -37.35 2.51 19.56
N MET A 794 -36.98 1.23 19.53
CA MET A 794 -35.67 0.76 19.95
C MET A 794 -34.59 1.18 18.94
N ARG A 795 -33.66 2.07 19.35
CA ARG A 795 -32.53 2.54 18.55
C ARG A 795 -31.20 2.30 19.26
N TRP A 796 -30.16 2.07 18.48
CA TRP A 796 -28.79 1.94 18.99
C TRP A 796 -28.21 3.30 19.36
N ASP A 797 -27.61 3.42 20.54
CA ASP A 797 -26.80 4.57 20.94
C ASP A 797 -25.54 4.64 20.06
N PRO A 798 -25.36 5.70 19.24
CA PRO A 798 -24.23 5.81 18.32
C PRO A 798 -22.95 6.21 19.06
N TYR A 799 -21.79 5.71 18.66
CA TYR A 799 -20.49 6.17 19.18
C TYR A 799 -20.13 7.58 18.63
N THR A 800 -19.58 8.46 19.48
CA THR A 800 -19.22 9.82 19.06
C THR A 800 -17.89 9.87 18.30
N ALA A 801 -17.63 10.96 17.58
CA ALA A 801 -16.36 11.15 16.88
C ALA A 801 -15.19 11.28 17.88
N GLU A 802 -15.43 11.93 19.01
CA GLU A 802 -14.49 12.14 20.10
C GLU A 802 -14.10 10.82 20.76
N GLN A 803 -15.06 9.90 20.90
CA GLN A 803 -14.80 8.53 21.36
C GLN A 803 -13.88 7.77 20.40
N TYR A 804 -14.12 7.85 19.09
CA TYR A 804 -13.24 7.19 18.10
C TYR A 804 -11.85 7.81 18.05
N ALA A 805 -11.72 9.14 18.14
CA ALA A 805 -10.44 9.82 18.17
C ALA A 805 -9.60 9.35 19.37
N SER A 806 -10.20 9.37 20.56
CA SER A 806 -9.55 8.97 21.82
C SER A 806 -9.26 7.47 21.86
N LEU A 807 -10.16 6.65 21.32
CA LEU A 807 -9.96 5.20 21.22
C LEU A 807 -8.80 4.86 20.29
N ARG A 808 -8.68 5.52 19.13
CA ARG A 808 -7.59 5.32 18.18
C ARG A 808 -6.24 5.65 18.82
N GLU A 809 -6.16 6.76 19.54
CA GLU A 809 -4.94 7.16 20.25
C GLU A 809 -4.59 6.18 21.38
N LEU A 810 -5.58 5.79 22.19
CA LEU A 810 -5.38 4.84 23.29
C LEU A 810 -5.00 3.44 22.77
N VAL A 811 -5.68 2.91 21.76
CA VAL A 811 -5.34 1.61 21.15
C VAL A 811 -3.95 1.65 20.52
N SER A 812 -3.58 2.74 19.85
CA SER A 812 -2.22 2.92 19.31
C SER A 812 -1.17 2.91 20.43
N TYR A 813 -1.43 3.65 21.50
CA TYR A 813 -0.56 3.69 22.69
C TYR A 813 -0.40 2.31 23.32
N LEU A 814 -1.49 1.58 23.57
CA LEU A 814 -1.46 0.27 24.21
C LEU A 814 -0.82 -0.79 23.32
N CYS A 815 -1.13 -0.80 22.02
CA CYS A 815 -0.48 -1.69 21.07
C CYS A 815 1.03 -1.46 21.02
N LYS A 816 1.49 -0.20 21.04
CA LYS A 816 2.92 0.14 21.05
C LYS A 816 3.58 -0.25 22.38
N THR A 817 2.93 0.09 23.50
CA THR A 817 3.46 -0.15 24.85
C THR A 817 3.61 -1.64 25.14
N TYR A 818 2.61 -2.44 24.77
CA TYR A 818 2.57 -3.87 25.08
C TYR A 818 2.92 -4.78 23.89
N ARG A 819 3.27 -4.20 22.74
CA ARG A 819 3.57 -4.92 21.49
C ARG A 819 2.42 -5.84 21.04
N VAL A 820 1.18 -5.42 21.26
CA VAL A 820 -0.02 -6.11 20.76
C VAL A 820 -0.12 -5.86 19.24
N PRO A 821 -0.19 -6.88 18.37
CA PRO A 821 -0.33 -6.69 16.93
C PRO A 821 -1.66 -6.02 16.57
N ARG A 822 -1.66 -5.00 15.71
CA ARG A 822 -2.89 -4.35 15.21
C ARG A 822 -3.56 -5.20 14.13
N ARG A 823 -4.23 -6.28 14.53
CA ARG A 823 -4.95 -7.19 13.64
C ARG A 823 -6.18 -7.78 14.34
N TYR A 824 -7.12 -8.26 13.56
CA TYR A 824 -8.34 -8.93 14.02
C TYR A 824 -8.28 -10.45 13.78
N PRO A 825 -9.14 -11.24 14.47
CA PRO A 825 -9.30 -12.65 14.16
C PRO A 825 -9.79 -12.86 12.71
N PRO A 826 -9.49 -14.01 12.08
CA PRO A 826 -9.93 -14.33 10.72
C PRO A 826 -11.44 -14.24 10.47
N LEU A 827 -12.25 -14.50 11.50
CA LEU A 827 -13.72 -14.41 11.43
C LEU A 827 -14.23 -12.95 11.60
N GLY A 828 -13.33 -12.01 11.87
CA GLY A 828 -13.62 -10.62 12.17
C GLY A 828 -13.54 -10.31 13.68
N PRO A 829 -13.37 -9.03 14.04
CA PRO A 829 -13.19 -8.60 15.44
C PRO A 829 -14.43 -8.79 16.32
N ALA A 830 -15.63 -8.81 15.73
CA ALA A 830 -16.89 -8.93 16.44
C ALA A 830 -17.54 -10.33 16.34
N ALA A 831 -16.95 -11.26 15.56
CA ALA A 831 -17.50 -12.59 15.37
C ALA A 831 -17.02 -13.55 16.47
N TYR A 832 -17.94 -14.34 17.02
CA TYR A 832 -17.62 -15.36 18.01
C TYR A 832 -16.62 -16.38 17.46
N ALA A 833 -15.43 -16.46 18.07
CA ALA A 833 -14.33 -17.31 17.60
C ALA A 833 -14.12 -18.56 18.48
N PRO A 834 -13.68 -19.71 17.92
CA PRO A 834 -13.28 -20.89 18.70
C PRO A 834 -12.20 -20.59 19.76
N ALA A 835 -12.23 -21.30 20.90
CA ALA A 835 -11.35 -20.99 22.04
C ALA A 835 -9.88 -21.32 21.73
N GLU A 836 -9.68 -22.39 20.97
CA GLU A 836 -8.41 -22.90 20.46
C GLU A 836 -7.75 -21.92 19.47
N GLN A 837 -8.57 -21.08 18.83
CA GLN A 837 -8.07 -20.00 17.98
C GLN A 837 -7.63 -18.81 18.83
N LEU A 838 -8.44 -18.44 19.83
CA LEU A 838 -8.19 -17.27 20.67
C LEU A 838 -7.02 -17.48 21.66
N VAL A 839 -6.73 -18.71 22.08
CA VAL A 839 -5.59 -18.99 22.97
C VAL A 839 -4.23 -18.64 22.34
N TYR A 840 -4.09 -18.72 21.01
CA TYR A 840 -2.87 -18.33 20.31
C TYR A 840 -2.98 -16.99 19.58
N PHE A 841 -4.18 -16.43 19.50
CA PHE A 841 -4.41 -15.14 18.88
C PHE A 841 -3.75 -14.03 19.69
N ARG A 842 -3.21 -13.04 18.97
CA ARG A 842 -2.67 -11.80 19.52
C ARG A 842 -3.18 -10.67 18.65
N GLY A 843 -3.85 -9.71 19.27
CA GLY A 843 -4.36 -8.54 18.57
C GLY A 843 -5.54 -7.87 19.25
N ILE A 844 -6.48 -7.35 18.45
CA ILE A 844 -7.62 -6.58 18.94
C ILE A 844 -8.89 -7.39 18.69
N ILE A 845 -9.77 -7.48 19.68
CA ILE A 845 -11.06 -8.18 19.56
C ILE A 845 -12.17 -7.38 20.22
N GLY A 846 -13.41 -7.60 19.80
CA GLY A 846 -14.60 -7.21 20.54
C GLY A 846 -14.94 -8.23 21.61
N ALA A 847 -15.67 -7.81 22.65
CA ALA A 847 -16.19 -8.71 23.68
C ALA A 847 -17.02 -9.87 23.09
N SER A 848 -17.76 -9.61 22.00
CA SER A 848 -18.57 -10.59 21.28
C SER A 848 -17.76 -11.72 20.63
N ALA A 849 -16.45 -11.55 20.43
CA ALA A 849 -15.58 -12.64 19.98
C ALA A 849 -15.34 -13.68 21.10
N LEU A 850 -15.44 -13.26 22.36
CA LEU A 850 -15.19 -14.10 23.54
C LEU A 850 -16.45 -14.86 23.99
N ASP A 851 -17.63 -14.24 23.92
CA ASP A 851 -18.91 -14.80 24.34
C ASP A 851 -20.03 -14.46 23.34
N ARG A 852 -20.93 -15.41 23.08
CA ARG A 852 -22.09 -15.22 22.18
C ARG A 852 -23.19 -14.36 22.80
N ALA A 853 -23.20 -14.21 24.13
CA ALA A 853 -24.28 -13.54 24.85
C ALA A 853 -24.25 -12.00 24.75
N PRO A 854 -23.12 -11.29 24.88
CA PRO A 854 -23.09 -9.84 24.69
C PRO A 854 -22.77 -9.44 23.23
N SER A 855 -23.67 -8.69 22.60
CA SER A 855 -23.40 -7.94 21.35
C SER A 855 -22.62 -6.66 21.66
N SER A 856 -21.40 -6.79 22.20
CA SER A 856 -20.55 -5.67 22.62
C SER A 856 -19.22 -5.69 21.85
N PRO A 857 -18.78 -4.56 21.24
CA PRO A 857 -19.33 -3.19 21.29
C PRO A 857 -20.60 -2.95 20.45
N GLY A 858 -21.11 -3.98 19.75
CA GLY A 858 -22.35 -3.92 18.98
C GLY A 858 -22.14 -3.70 17.48
N PRO A 859 -23.16 -3.96 16.64
CA PRO A 859 -23.06 -3.89 15.18
C PRO A 859 -22.83 -2.46 14.66
N GLN A 860 -23.13 -1.44 15.45
CA GLN A 860 -22.94 -0.02 15.14
C GLN A 860 -21.50 0.47 15.39
N PHE A 861 -20.64 -0.35 16.00
CA PHE A 861 -19.25 -0.02 16.20
C PHE A 861 -18.47 -0.17 14.89
N ASP A 862 -17.83 0.91 14.46
CA ASP A 862 -17.09 1.00 13.21
C ASP A 862 -15.62 0.62 13.44
N TRP A 863 -15.29 -0.63 13.15
CA TRP A 863 -13.95 -1.20 13.31
C TRP A 863 -12.91 -0.59 12.36
N GLU A 864 -13.31 0.11 11.30
CA GLU A 864 -12.39 0.79 10.37
C GLU A 864 -11.84 2.09 10.99
N ARG A 865 -12.54 2.69 11.95
CA ARG A 865 -12.13 3.94 12.60
C ARG A 865 -11.02 3.80 13.64
N ILE A 866 -10.68 2.57 14.01
CA ILE A 866 -9.57 2.27 14.93
C ILE A 866 -8.31 1.74 14.20
N GLY A 867 -8.39 1.62 12.86
CA GLY A 867 -7.36 1.08 11.95
C GLY A 867 -5.98 1.67 12.15
#